data_AF-A0A8B8U8Q1-F1
#
_entry.id   AF-A0A8B8U8Q1-F1
#
_cell.length_a   1.000
_cell.length_b   1.000
_cell.length_c   1.000
_cell.angle_alpha   90.00
_cell.angle_beta   90.00
_cell.angle_gamma   90.00
#
_symmetry.space_group_name_H-M   'P 1'
#
loop_
_entity.id
_entity.type
_entity.pdbx_description
1 polymer ?
#
loop_
_entity_poly.entity_id
_entity_poly.type
_entity_poly.pdbx_seq_one_letter_code
_entity_poly.pdbx_strand_id
1 'polypeptide(L)'
;MLQEASGNNSFSRVLDSSLYGNSSKCVALVELSVFAALKMICNNSARMDFEGIVLKIRVVSIQTSQACSLKQDILNEKTELEATFKEAEIATCSVELLLPLFKETIEEISFENANLSASNLKISKQKEILTKELDTLKCVRQALEHHLRKKEYQQVEGSLSSMLEKLTDNESENANLKKKLLEKETCIQELSCLFQNEKANALKANRFSQSVKVVHERLQFQVHKKEAENDKLKEYIKSLETKISEWNLQLRKSKHEAVAIKESSRQKAIALKKASKIYKQRIEHFTGDMGNLTSQIREQEAKLSETISASNAWKSHHDKIVIEKNELEVQIETMKKQIINLLEDLKKMEDHGKNSCEEILRKLHTIECENQSLNLENTKLKTALAALKDEVVSVENELLELQEVEKQQKTLIEVYKTQIQKLQEAAEMVKSRCENLLQENNLITKNKNKKLKKMRGQMESHLKELEHVRDSLTAAEQRLHECQESLQHCKGKCADQAHTVRELQGQVDGNHNLLTKLSLEEENYLIQLKCENLQQKLEQMDAENKELEKKLANQEEYLKHSNLKFKEKSAEYTALARQLEAALEEGRQKVSEEIEKMSSRERALQIKILDLETELRKKNEEQNQLVCKMNSKAQHQEVCLKEIQHSLEKSENQNESIKNYLQFLKTSYVTMFG
;
A
#
# COMPACT_ATOMS: atom_id res chain seq x y z
N MET A 1 50.66 -14.23 -30.91
CA MET A 1 51.12 -12.87 -30.55
C MET A 1 51.24 -12.87 -29.03
N LEU A 2 52.41 -12.75 -28.39
CA LEU A 2 53.46 -11.72 -28.55
C LEU A 2 52.83 -10.33 -28.36
N GLN A 3 53.30 -9.35 -27.59
CA GLN A 3 54.48 -9.02 -26.78
C GLN A 3 54.13 -7.58 -26.26
N GLU A 4 54.70 -6.93 -25.26
CA GLU A 4 55.81 -7.16 -24.32
C GLU A 4 55.70 -6.17 -23.13
N ALA A 5 56.61 -6.28 -22.14
CA ALA A 5 57.24 -5.21 -21.30
C ALA A 5 56.43 -3.98 -20.76
N SER A 6 56.74 -3.40 -19.59
CA SER A 6 57.58 -3.78 -18.42
C SER A 6 57.31 -2.76 -17.30
N GLY A 7 57.76 -2.99 -16.05
CA GLY A 7 57.65 -1.95 -15.00
C GLY A 7 57.76 -2.39 -13.53
N ASN A 8 58.99 -2.61 -13.06
CA ASN A 8 59.48 -2.58 -11.67
C ASN A 8 58.48 -2.41 -10.50
N ASN A 9 58.47 -3.39 -9.57
CA ASN A 9 58.83 -3.11 -8.16
C ASN A 9 59.08 -4.39 -7.32
N SER A 10 60.20 -5.06 -7.55
CA SER A 10 60.69 -6.18 -6.74
C SER A 10 61.53 -5.70 -5.54
N PHE A 11 60.92 -5.01 -4.57
CA PHE A 11 61.68 -4.36 -3.47
C PHE A 11 60.99 -4.35 -2.09
N SER A 12 60.47 -5.50 -1.60
CA SER A 12 59.88 -5.58 -0.24
C SER A 12 59.92 -6.97 0.44
N ARG A 13 60.92 -7.83 0.18
CA ARG A 13 61.02 -9.18 0.79
C ARG A 13 62.45 -9.66 1.13
N VAL A 14 63.32 -8.75 1.58
CA VAL A 14 64.73 -9.09 1.94
C VAL A 14 65.17 -8.60 3.34
N LEU A 15 64.39 -7.73 4.00
CA LEU A 15 64.86 -7.05 5.23
C LEU A 15 64.50 -7.74 6.55
N ASP A 16 63.39 -8.47 6.65
CA ASP A 16 62.90 -9.00 7.94
C ASP A 16 63.65 -10.24 8.48
N SER A 17 64.57 -10.82 7.71
CA SER A 17 65.34 -12.02 8.12
C SER A 17 66.74 -11.73 8.65
N SER A 18 67.24 -10.48 8.60
CA SER A 18 68.61 -10.16 9.02
C SER A 18 68.73 -9.74 10.50
N LEU A 19 67.69 -9.14 11.08
CA LEU A 19 67.76 -8.50 12.40
C LEU A 19 67.74 -9.48 13.59
N TYR A 20 66.94 -10.55 13.53
CA TYR A 20 66.87 -11.56 14.61
C TYR A 20 68.14 -12.43 14.70
N GLY A 21 68.84 -12.66 13.59
CA GLY A 21 70.05 -13.50 13.56
C GLY A 21 71.27 -12.84 14.22
N ASN A 22 71.34 -11.50 14.22
CA ASN A 22 72.48 -10.77 14.78
C ASN A 22 72.38 -10.57 16.29
N SER A 23 71.17 -10.36 16.85
CA SER A 23 70.97 -10.20 18.29
C SER A 23 71.51 -11.41 19.09
N SER A 24 71.13 -12.63 18.68
CA SER A 24 71.58 -13.87 19.33
C SER A 24 73.10 -14.06 19.27
N LYS A 25 73.74 -13.75 18.13
CA LYS A 25 75.21 -13.78 17.99
C LYS A 25 75.91 -12.75 18.87
N CYS A 26 75.36 -11.54 19.00
CA CYS A 26 75.92 -10.52 19.88
C CYS A 26 75.82 -10.93 21.36
N VAL A 27 74.70 -11.50 21.80
CA VAL A 27 74.55 -12.01 23.19
C VAL A 27 75.58 -13.12 23.46
N ALA A 28 75.68 -14.13 22.58
CA ALA A 28 76.64 -15.23 22.76
C ALA A 28 78.11 -14.76 22.76
N LEU A 29 78.47 -13.74 21.97
CA LEU A 29 79.80 -13.13 21.98
C LEU A 29 80.07 -12.35 23.29
N VAL A 30 79.07 -11.64 23.82
CA VAL A 30 79.19 -10.94 25.11
C VAL A 30 79.35 -11.95 26.24
N GLU A 31 78.53 -13.00 26.29
CA GLU A 31 78.64 -14.08 27.30
C GLU A 31 80.00 -14.77 27.25
N LEU A 32 80.51 -15.12 26.07
CA LEU A 32 81.86 -15.67 25.90
C LEU A 32 82.95 -14.70 26.38
N SER A 33 82.81 -13.39 26.12
CA SER A 33 83.78 -12.39 26.59
C SER A 33 83.77 -12.23 28.12
N VAL A 34 82.59 -12.27 28.75
CA VAL A 34 82.43 -12.22 30.20
C VAL A 34 82.96 -13.49 30.85
N PHE A 35 82.72 -14.67 30.28
CA PHE A 35 83.25 -15.94 30.78
C PHE A 35 84.79 -16.00 30.67
N ALA A 36 85.36 -15.46 29.59
CA ALA A 36 86.81 -15.31 29.43
C ALA A 36 87.40 -14.33 30.46
N ALA A 37 86.74 -13.18 30.70
CA ALA A 37 87.15 -12.20 31.70
C ALA A 37 87.11 -12.78 33.14
N LEU A 38 86.04 -13.48 33.50
CA LEU A 38 85.93 -14.16 34.80
C LEU A 38 87.02 -15.23 34.98
N LYS A 39 87.32 -16.01 33.92
CA LYS A 39 88.40 -17.01 33.96
C LYS A 39 89.79 -16.38 34.11
N MET A 40 90.03 -15.22 33.50
CA MET A 40 91.25 -14.41 33.71
C MET A 40 91.35 -13.90 35.16
N ILE A 41 90.24 -13.41 35.73
CA ILE A 41 90.20 -12.89 37.11
C ILE A 41 90.46 -14.01 38.13
N CYS A 42 89.83 -15.18 37.98
CA CYS A 42 90.07 -16.34 38.85
C CYS A 42 91.53 -16.83 38.78
N ASN A 43 92.12 -16.92 37.57
CA ASN A 43 93.52 -17.30 37.42
C ASN A 43 94.48 -16.29 38.05
N ASN A 44 94.20 -14.99 37.96
CA ASN A 44 95.02 -13.95 38.59
C ASN A 44 94.90 -13.96 40.12
N SER A 45 93.71 -14.20 40.68
CA SER A 45 93.53 -14.38 42.13
C SER A 45 94.36 -15.57 42.64
N ALA A 46 94.18 -16.74 42.03
CA ALA A 46 94.91 -17.96 42.43
C ALA A 46 96.45 -17.80 42.33
N ARG A 47 96.93 -16.99 41.38
CA ARG A 47 98.35 -16.64 41.26
C ARG A 47 98.83 -15.72 42.39
N MET A 48 98.06 -14.69 42.73
CA MET A 48 98.39 -13.78 43.84
C MET A 48 98.40 -14.51 45.19
N ASP A 49 97.47 -15.43 45.41
CA ASP A 49 97.43 -16.27 46.61
C ASP A 49 98.68 -17.17 46.71
N PHE A 50 99.15 -17.73 45.59
CA PHE A 50 100.40 -18.50 45.52
C PHE A 50 101.64 -17.65 45.83
N GLU A 51 101.77 -16.46 45.24
CA GLU A 51 102.88 -15.54 45.50
C GLU A 51 102.88 -15.05 46.97
N GLY A 52 101.70 -14.84 47.57
CA GLY A 52 101.53 -14.51 48.98
C GLY A 52 101.96 -15.65 49.93
N ILE A 53 101.68 -16.91 49.59
CA ILE A 53 102.13 -18.09 50.35
C ILE A 53 103.66 -18.23 50.27
N VAL A 54 104.24 -18.09 49.07
CA VAL A 54 105.70 -18.15 48.87
C VAL A 54 106.44 -17.07 49.66
N LEU A 55 105.90 -15.83 49.69
CA LEU A 55 106.47 -14.75 50.51
C LEU A 55 106.41 -15.06 52.01
N LYS A 56 105.31 -15.62 52.53
CA LYS A 56 105.20 -16.04 53.94
C LYS A 56 106.26 -17.10 54.31
N ILE A 57 106.43 -18.13 53.48
CA ILE A 57 107.44 -19.18 53.70
C ILE A 57 108.85 -18.57 53.75
N ARG A 58 109.14 -17.62 52.84
CA ARG A 58 110.45 -16.97 52.76
C ARG A 58 110.78 -16.10 53.98
N VAL A 59 109.80 -15.40 54.55
CA VAL A 59 109.99 -14.61 55.79
C VAL A 59 110.27 -15.51 56.99
N VAL A 60 109.50 -16.59 57.15
CA VAL A 60 109.68 -17.54 58.28
C VAL A 60 111.07 -18.20 58.22
N SER A 61 111.59 -18.52 57.04
CA SER A 61 112.94 -19.08 56.85
C SER A 61 114.09 -18.12 57.20
N ILE A 62 113.84 -16.81 57.24
CA ILE A 62 114.86 -15.80 57.56
C ILE A 62 114.88 -15.55 59.09
N GLN A 63 113.72 -15.50 59.74
CA GLN A 63 113.64 -15.32 61.20
C GLN A 63 114.17 -16.54 61.98
N THR A 64 114.13 -17.75 61.42
CA THR A 64 114.64 -18.96 62.08
C THR A 64 116.15 -19.17 61.94
N SER A 65 116.79 -18.59 60.91
CA SER A 65 118.22 -18.80 60.64
C SER A 65 119.14 -17.85 61.44
N GLN A 66 118.70 -16.62 61.72
CA GLN A 66 119.51 -15.65 62.50
C GLN A 66 119.53 -15.92 64.02
N ALA A 67 118.63 -16.76 64.55
CA ALA A 67 118.52 -17.01 65.99
C ALA A 67 119.49 -18.08 66.54
N CYS A 68 120.13 -18.89 65.69
CA CYS A 68 120.97 -20.02 66.11
C CYS A 68 122.46 -19.71 66.22
N SER A 69 123.02 -18.79 65.44
CA SER A 69 124.46 -18.51 65.43
C SER A 69 124.95 -17.80 66.70
N LEU A 70 124.24 -16.73 67.10
CA LEU A 70 124.64 -15.80 68.18
C LEU A 70 124.71 -16.38 69.60
N LYS A 71 124.45 -17.68 69.80
CA LYS A 71 124.54 -18.36 71.11
C LYS A 71 125.72 -19.32 71.26
N GLN A 72 126.41 -19.67 70.18
CA GLN A 72 127.48 -20.68 70.24
C GLN A 72 128.82 -20.05 70.66
N ASP A 73 129.16 -18.89 70.11
CA ASP A 73 130.51 -18.33 70.20
C ASP A 73 130.85 -17.81 71.60
N ILE A 74 129.88 -17.18 72.29
CA ILE A 74 130.04 -16.57 73.63
C ILE A 74 130.38 -17.61 74.72
N LEU A 75 130.11 -18.90 74.48
CA LEU A 75 130.35 -19.95 75.47
C LEU A 75 131.79 -20.48 75.47
N ASN A 76 132.50 -20.41 74.35
CA ASN A 76 133.81 -21.07 74.18
C ASN A 76 134.98 -20.25 74.75
N GLU A 77 135.03 -18.93 74.53
CA GLU A 77 136.15 -18.08 74.98
C GLU A 77 136.32 -18.09 76.52
N LYS A 78 135.23 -18.28 77.27
CA LYS A 78 135.28 -18.26 78.73
C LYS A 78 136.06 -19.46 79.30
N THR A 79 136.05 -20.61 78.64
CA THR A 79 136.61 -21.86 79.18
C THR A 79 138.13 -22.00 79.04
N GLU A 80 138.77 -21.32 78.09
CA GLU A 80 140.24 -21.41 77.92
C GLU A 80 140.99 -20.55 78.95
N LEU A 81 140.46 -19.36 79.27
CA LEU A 81 141.11 -18.42 80.19
C LEU A 81 141.22 -18.98 81.63
N GLU A 82 140.20 -19.73 82.07
CA GLU A 82 140.10 -20.28 83.43
C GLU A 82 141.04 -21.48 83.69
N ALA A 83 141.58 -22.11 82.62
CA ALA A 83 142.57 -23.18 82.71
C ALA A 83 143.98 -22.64 82.96
N THR A 84 144.40 -21.61 82.20
CA THR A 84 145.78 -21.09 82.22
C THR A 84 146.22 -20.52 83.57
N PHE A 85 145.29 -20.03 84.39
CA PHE A 85 145.60 -19.45 85.69
C PHE A 85 146.10 -20.49 86.72
N LYS A 86 145.66 -21.76 86.62
CA LYS A 86 145.95 -22.79 87.62
C LYS A 86 147.34 -23.44 87.48
N GLU A 87 147.96 -23.42 86.31
CA GLU A 87 149.33 -23.95 86.15
C GLU A 87 150.39 -23.06 86.82
N ALA A 88 150.19 -21.74 86.82
CA ALA A 88 151.14 -20.79 87.40
C ALA A 88 151.25 -20.90 88.94
N GLU A 89 150.16 -21.25 89.61
CA GLU A 89 150.10 -21.38 91.08
C GLU A 89 150.91 -22.60 91.57
N ILE A 90 150.78 -23.75 90.90
CA ILE A 90 151.45 -25.02 91.27
C ILE A 90 152.97 -24.92 91.14
N ALA A 91 153.48 -24.19 90.15
CA ALA A 91 154.91 -24.00 89.93
C ALA A 91 155.60 -23.27 91.10
N THR A 92 154.88 -22.35 91.78
CA THR A 92 155.45 -21.50 92.84
C THR A 92 155.70 -22.28 94.14
N CYS A 93 154.73 -23.09 94.56
CA CYS A 93 154.80 -23.87 95.80
C CYS A 93 155.91 -24.94 95.80
N SER A 94 156.43 -25.31 94.62
CA SER A 94 157.45 -26.36 94.48
C SER A 94 158.86 -25.93 94.91
N VAL A 95 159.14 -24.62 94.96
CA VAL A 95 160.48 -24.07 95.27
C VAL A 95 160.70 -23.95 96.79
N GLU A 96 159.64 -23.73 97.56
CA GLU A 96 159.70 -23.38 98.98
C GLU A 96 160.10 -24.57 99.89
N LEU A 97 159.87 -25.81 99.42
CA LEU A 97 160.07 -27.05 100.17
C LEU A 97 161.52 -27.57 100.22
N LEU A 98 162.44 -27.04 99.39
CA LEU A 98 163.83 -27.54 99.29
C LEU A 98 164.85 -26.75 100.13
N LEU A 99 164.48 -25.59 100.67
CA LEU A 99 165.40 -24.73 101.42
C LEU A 99 165.95 -25.32 102.74
N PRO A 100 165.15 -26.00 103.59
CA PRO A 100 165.62 -26.41 104.92
C PRO A 100 166.74 -27.46 104.91
N LEU A 101 166.69 -28.42 103.99
CA LEU A 101 167.59 -29.58 103.96
C LEU A 101 169.06 -29.22 103.66
N PHE A 102 169.33 -28.04 103.10
CA PHE A 102 170.69 -27.56 102.84
C PHE A 102 171.34 -26.83 104.02
N LYS A 103 170.59 -26.53 105.10
CA LYS A 103 171.12 -25.69 106.19
C LYS A 103 172.01 -26.46 107.18
N GLU A 104 171.54 -27.60 107.69
CA GLU A 104 172.23 -28.30 108.79
C GLU A 104 173.38 -29.23 108.35
N THR A 105 173.61 -29.45 107.05
CA THR A 105 174.88 -30.05 106.56
C THR A 105 176.06 -29.05 106.62
N ILE A 106 175.79 -27.76 106.91
CA ILE A 106 176.81 -26.70 106.95
C ILE A 106 177.21 -26.37 108.40
N GLU A 107 176.36 -26.63 109.40
CA GLU A 107 176.59 -26.24 110.79
C GLU A 107 177.54 -27.18 111.58
N GLU A 108 177.96 -28.33 111.01
CA GLU A 108 178.86 -29.28 111.68
C GLU A 108 180.38 -29.03 111.43
N ILE A 109 180.75 -28.23 110.41
CA ILE A 109 182.14 -28.18 109.88
C ILE A 109 182.98 -27.02 110.47
N SER A 110 182.55 -26.39 111.58
CA SER A 110 183.24 -25.24 112.20
C SER A 110 184.01 -25.51 113.49
N PHE A 111 184.03 -26.76 113.99
CA PHE A 111 184.90 -27.21 115.08
C PHE A 111 185.90 -28.27 114.55
N GLU A 112 187.13 -28.43 115.04
CA GLU A 112 188.07 -27.57 115.75
C GLU A 112 189.35 -28.40 115.92
N ASN A 113 190.55 -27.88 115.57
CA ASN A 113 191.78 -28.08 116.35
C ASN A 113 193.04 -27.48 115.69
N ALA A 114 194.05 -27.26 116.54
CA ALA A 114 195.45 -27.18 116.14
C ALA A 114 196.19 -28.45 116.62
N ASN A 115 197.21 -28.90 115.87
CA ASN A 115 198.20 -29.92 116.27
C ASN A 115 197.62 -31.34 116.54
N LEU A 116 197.84 -32.41 115.76
CA LEU A 116 199.08 -32.85 115.07
C LEU A 116 198.77 -33.91 113.98
N SER A 117 199.68 -34.04 113.00
CA SER A 117 200.08 -35.24 112.23
C SER A 117 199.08 -36.37 111.87
N ALA A 118 198.96 -36.87 110.63
CA ALA A 118 199.42 -36.41 109.31
C ALA A 118 198.82 -37.29 108.17
N SER A 119 198.05 -36.72 107.23
CA SER A 119 198.00 -37.10 105.80
C SER A 119 196.87 -36.37 105.04
N ASN A 120 197.23 -35.41 104.19
CA ASN A 120 196.27 -34.57 103.46
C ASN A 120 195.78 -35.24 102.17
N LEU A 121 194.55 -35.79 102.11
CA LEU A 121 193.99 -36.26 100.82
C LEU A 121 192.45 -36.43 100.72
N LYS A 122 191.63 -35.51 101.27
CA LYS A 122 190.18 -35.50 100.95
C LYS A 122 189.44 -34.14 100.98
N ILE A 123 189.81 -33.22 101.88
CA ILE A 123 189.07 -31.95 102.09
C ILE A 123 189.08 -31.01 100.86
N SER A 124 190.07 -31.13 99.96
CA SER A 124 190.20 -30.22 98.80
C SER A 124 189.05 -30.29 97.78
N LYS A 125 188.34 -31.43 97.65
CA LYS A 125 187.31 -31.57 96.60
C LYS A 125 185.96 -30.96 96.96
N GLN A 126 185.54 -30.99 98.23
CA GLN A 126 184.28 -30.35 98.64
C GLN A 126 184.38 -28.82 98.65
N LYS A 127 185.56 -28.27 99.01
CA LYS A 127 185.78 -26.81 99.01
C LYS A 127 185.67 -26.20 97.60
N GLU A 128 186.16 -26.88 96.57
CA GLU A 128 186.06 -26.39 95.19
C GLU A 128 184.61 -26.32 94.68
N ILE A 129 183.80 -27.34 95.00
CA ILE A 129 182.38 -27.39 94.63
C ILE A 129 181.59 -26.29 95.35
N LEU A 130 181.77 -26.16 96.68
CA LEU A 130 181.05 -25.13 97.45
C LEU A 130 181.44 -23.70 97.04
N THR A 131 182.69 -23.48 96.61
CA THR A 131 183.12 -22.16 96.09
C THR A 131 182.47 -21.87 94.72
N LYS A 132 182.37 -22.87 93.84
CA LYS A 132 181.67 -22.74 92.55
C LYS A 132 180.18 -22.45 92.72
N GLU A 133 179.49 -23.17 93.60
CA GLU A 133 178.06 -22.90 93.91
C GLU A 133 177.84 -21.54 94.56
N LEU A 134 178.76 -21.09 95.43
CA LEU A 134 178.66 -19.76 96.02
C LEU A 134 178.85 -18.66 94.97
N ASP A 135 179.78 -18.82 94.02
CA ASP A 135 179.98 -17.84 92.94
C ASP A 135 178.88 -17.91 91.86
N THR A 136 178.23 -19.05 91.58
CA THR A 136 177.01 -19.07 90.76
C THR A 136 175.86 -18.36 91.47
N LEU A 137 175.63 -18.60 92.76
CA LEU A 137 174.64 -17.83 93.55
C LEU A 137 174.94 -16.32 93.58
N LYS A 138 176.23 -15.95 93.66
CA LYS A 138 176.68 -14.54 93.62
C LYS A 138 176.45 -13.92 92.25
N CYS A 139 176.73 -14.65 91.16
CA CYS A 139 176.42 -14.24 89.79
C CYS A 139 174.90 -14.11 89.55
N VAL A 140 174.10 -15.07 90.03
CA VAL A 140 172.63 -15.02 89.93
C VAL A 140 172.07 -13.84 90.73
N ARG A 141 172.58 -13.59 91.94
CA ARG A 141 172.18 -12.41 92.73
C ARG A 141 172.60 -11.10 92.08
N GLN A 142 173.79 -11.01 91.50
CA GLN A 142 174.23 -9.82 90.76
C GLN A 142 173.45 -9.62 89.45
N ALA A 143 173.04 -10.70 88.78
CA ALA A 143 172.14 -10.64 87.62
C ALA A 143 170.74 -10.15 88.03
N LEU A 144 170.19 -10.63 89.15
CA LEU A 144 168.92 -10.15 89.72
C LEU A 144 169.00 -8.69 90.20
N GLU A 145 170.06 -8.31 90.90
CA GLU A 145 170.29 -6.91 91.29
C GLU A 145 170.47 -6.00 90.06
N HIS A 146 171.11 -6.45 88.99
CA HIS A 146 171.20 -5.69 87.74
C HIS A 146 169.87 -5.68 86.95
N HIS A 147 169.03 -6.71 87.05
CA HIS A 147 167.70 -6.72 86.42
C HIS A 147 166.69 -5.84 87.14
N LEU A 148 166.66 -5.87 88.48
CA LEU A 148 165.77 -5.02 89.28
C LEU A 148 166.20 -3.56 89.21
N ARG A 149 167.45 -3.25 89.56
CA ARG A 149 168.00 -1.88 89.66
C ARG A 149 168.11 -1.16 88.31
N LYS A 150 167.82 -1.84 87.18
CA LYS A 150 167.79 -1.28 85.82
C LYS A 150 166.40 -1.20 85.19
N LYS A 151 165.33 -1.68 85.84
CA LYS A 151 163.96 -1.61 85.30
C LYS A 151 163.05 -0.60 86.02
N GLU A 152 163.46 -0.07 87.17
CA GLU A 152 162.61 0.80 88.01
C GLU A 152 162.77 2.31 87.78
N TYR A 153 163.75 2.77 86.99
CA TYR A 153 164.12 4.20 86.91
C TYR A 153 164.09 4.85 85.51
N GLN A 154 163.26 4.34 84.58
CA GLN A 154 163.09 5.03 83.28
C GLN A 154 161.78 4.79 82.50
N GLN A 155 160.72 4.21 83.10
CA GLN A 155 159.50 3.86 82.35
C GLN A 155 158.15 4.07 83.09
N VAL A 156 158.14 4.68 84.28
CA VAL A 156 156.90 4.80 85.10
C VAL A 156 156.10 6.08 84.78
N GLU A 157 156.77 7.22 84.63
CA GLU A 157 156.15 8.55 84.57
C GLU A 157 155.29 8.76 83.31
N GLY A 158 155.80 8.38 82.13
CA GLY A 158 155.03 8.40 80.89
C GLY A 158 153.89 7.37 80.83
N SER A 159 154.02 6.25 81.56
CA SER A 159 153.00 5.19 81.58
C SER A 159 151.74 5.64 82.31
N LEU A 160 151.91 6.24 83.51
CA LEU A 160 150.81 6.83 84.28
C LEU A 160 150.11 7.97 83.53
N SER A 161 150.88 8.85 82.87
CA SER A 161 150.29 9.89 82.00
C SER A 161 149.40 9.27 80.92
N SER A 162 149.89 8.26 80.19
CA SER A 162 149.12 7.61 79.13
C SER A 162 147.89 6.82 79.62
N MET A 163 147.87 6.37 80.87
CA MET A 163 146.71 5.71 81.48
C MET A 163 145.68 6.72 81.99
N LEU A 164 146.11 7.86 82.53
CA LEU A 164 145.22 8.95 82.93
C LEU A 164 144.59 9.64 81.72
N GLU A 165 145.37 9.84 80.66
CA GLU A 165 144.95 10.32 79.34
C GLU A 165 143.88 9.36 78.77
N LYS A 166 144.18 8.06 78.67
CA LYS A 166 143.19 7.04 78.25
C LYS A 166 141.95 6.97 79.15
N LEU A 167 142.06 7.19 80.47
CA LEU A 167 140.89 7.26 81.34
C LEU A 167 140.03 8.47 81.01
N THR A 168 140.65 9.63 80.80
CA THR A 168 139.98 10.88 80.40
C THR A 168 139.33 10.74 79.01
N ASP A 169 140.02 10.11 78.06
CA ASP A 169 139.49 9.79 76.73
C ASP A 169 138.28 8.85 76.83
N ASN A 170 138.39 7.75 77.58
CA ASN A 170 137.29 6.81 77.81
C ASN A 170 136.11 7.45 78.55
N GLU A 171 136.35 8.37 79.50
CA GLU A 171 135.29 9.13 80.15
C GLU A 171 134.62 10.10 79.18
N SER A 172 135.39 10.76 78.31
CA SER A 172 134.85 11.64 77.26
C SER A 172 134.05 10.86 76.21
N GLU A 173 134.51 9.66 75.83
CA GLU A 173 133.80 8.76 74.92
C GLU A 173 132.55 8.20 75.57
N ASN A 174 132.60 7.79 76.84
CA ASN A 174 131.44 7.33 77.62
C ASN A 174 130.40 8.46 77.77
N ALA A 175 130.83 9.70 78.01
CA ALA A 175 129.94 10.87 78.00
C ALA A 175 129.32 11.14 76.62
N ASN A 176 130.11 11.01 75.54
CA ASN A 176 129.66 11.14 74.16
C ASN A 176 128.69 10.02 73.76
N LEU A 177 128.94 8.77 74.18
CA LEU A 177 128.06 7.62 74.00
C LEU A 177 126.76 7.76 74.79
N LYS A 178 126.81 8.25 76.04
CA LYS A 178 125.61 8.61 76.83
C LYS A 178 124.80 9.71 76.15
N LYS A 179 125.45 10.74 75.61
CA LYS A 179 124.79 11.80 74.83
C LYS A 179 124.12 11.24 73.57
N LYS A 180 124.84 10.44 72.78
CA LYS A 180 124.29 9.73 71.60
C LYS A 180 123.14 8.78 71.96
N LEU A 181 123.21 8.09 73.11
CA LEU A 181 122.15 7.21 73.60
C LEU A 181 120.90 8.02 73.94
N LEU A 182 121.04 9.15 74.64
CA LEU A 182 119.93 10.08 74.91
C LEU A 182 119.34 10.66 73.61
N GLU A 183 120.18 11.09 72.66
CA GLU A 183 119.73 11.55 71.34
C GLU A 183 118.97 10.46 70.56
N LYS A 184 119.40 9.20 70.67
CA LYS A 184 118.69 8.06 70.07
C LYS A 184 117.40 7.73 70.79
N GLU A 185 117.36 7.82 72.12
CA GLU A 185 116.14 7.64 72.92
C GLU A 185 115.10 8.73 72.59
N THR A 186 115.49 10.01 72.53
CA THR A 186 114.61 11.09 72.06
C THR A 186 114.12 10.84 70.63
N CYS A 187 114.99 10.43 69.71
CA CYS A 187 114.61 10.07 68.34
C CYS A 187 113.64 8.87 68.29
N ILE A 188 113.80 7.87 69.15
CA ILE A 188 112.87 6.73 69.28
C ILE A 188 111.51 7.19 69.83
N GLN A 189 111.48 8.12 70.79
CA GLN A 189 110.26 8.70 71.33
C GLN A 189 109.52 9.58 70.29
N GLU A 190 110.24 10.38 69.51
CA GLU A 190 109.70 11.15 68.39
C GLU A 190 109.11 10.24 67.30
N LEU A 191 109.86 9.23 66.86
CA LEU A 191 109.40 8.23 65.89
C LEU A 191 108.20 7.43 66.41
N SER A 192 108.16 7.13 67.72
CA SER A 192 107.01 6.48 68.36
C SER A 192 105.77 7.38 68.37
N CYS A 193 105.95 8.69 68.65
CA CYS A 193 104.87 9.68 68.57
C CYS A 193 104.32 9.79 67.14
N LEU A 194 105.21 9.90 66.13
CA LEU A 194 104.83 9.90 64.72
C LEU A 194 104.10 8.61 64.32
N PHE A 195 104.57 7.44 64.77
CA PHE A 195 103.92 6.16 64.49
C PHE A 195 102.51 6.06 65.10
N GLN A 196 102.29 6.51 66.34
CA GLN A 196 100.94 6.51 66.93
C GLN A 196 100.03 7.55 66.24
N ASN A 197 100.56 8.71 65.86
CA ASN A 197 99.82 9.71 65.08
C ASN A 197 99.40 9.16 63.72
N GLU A 198 100.30 8.48 63.01
CA GLU A 198 99.98 7.93 61.69
C GLU A 198 99.05 6.72 61.77
N LYS A 199 99.18 5.88 62.79
CA LYS A 199 98.18 4.86 63.14
C LYS A 199 96.81 5.47 63.42
N ALA A 200 96.74 6.61 64.11
CA ALA A 200 95.49 7.34 64.33
C ALA A 200 94.95 7.97 63.03
N ASN A 201 95.82 8.45 62.13
CA ASN A 201 95.43 8.97 60.82
C ASN A 201 94.88 7.88 59.90
N ALA A 202 95.53 6.72 59.82
CA ALA A 202 95.04 5.55 59.10
C ALA A 202 93.66 5.09 59.60
N LEU A 203 93.43 5.12 60.92
CA LEU A 203 92.12 4.84 61.51
C LEU A 203 91.06 5.90 61.17
N LYS A 204 91.41 7.20 61.12
CA LYS A 204 90.51 8.26 60.62
C LYS A 204 90.20 8.05 59.13
N ALA A 205 91.21 7.82 58.30
CA ALA A 205 91.08 7.60 56.85
C ALA A 205 90.20 6.37 56.54
N ASN A 206 90.35 5.27 57.28
CA ASN A 206 89.48 4.10 57.16
C ASN A 206 88.02 4.43 57.53
N ARG A 207 87.77 5.16 58.64
CA ARG A 207 86.42 5.64 59.01
C ARG A 207 85.81 6.54 57.94
N PHE A 208 86.59 7.46 57.35
CA PHE A 208 86.12 8.29 56.24
C PHE A 208 85.83 7.46 54.98
N SER A 209 86.69 6.50 54.62
CA SER A 209 86.47 5.59 53.50
C SER A 209 85.19 4.76 53.67
N GLN A 210 84.91 4.26 54.88
CA GLN A 210 83.67 3.55 55.20
C GLN A 210 82.44 4.47 55.09
N SER A 211 82.53 5.71 55.61
CA SER A 211 81.46 6.71 55.50
C SER A 211 81.17 7.09 54.04
N VAL A 212 82.20 7.34 53.24
CA VAL A 212 82.09 7.61 51.79
C VAL A 212 81.47 6.44 51.05
N LYS A 213 81.86 5.19 51.38
CA LYS A 213 81.26 3.98 50.79
C LYS A 213 79.75 3.89 51.07
N VAL A 214 79.32 4.07 52.33
CA VAL A 214 77.90 4.06 52.70
C VAL A 214 77.11 5.19 52.02
N VAL A 215 77.70 6.38 51.87
CA VAL A 215 77.09 7.49 51.11
C VAL A 215 76.98 7.16 49.63
N HIS A 216 78.02 6.55 49.03
CA HIS A 216 78.02 6.14 47.63
C HIS A 216 76.95 5.07 47.36
N GLU A 217 76.88 4.02 48.17
CA GLU A 217 75.85 2.97 48.06
C GLU A 217 74.43 3.54 48.20
N ARG A 218 74.22 4.48 49.15
CA ARG A 218 72.93 5.17 49.33
C ARG A 218 72.58 6.10 48.15
N LEU A 219 73.55 6.72 47.51
CA LEU A 219 73.32 7.54 46.31
C LEU A 219 73.04 6.66 45.09
N GLN A 220 73.80 5.58 44.88
CA GLN A 220 73.59 4.62 43.81
C GLN A 220 72.19 3.99 43.89
N PHE A 221 71.74 3.58 45.08
CA PHE A 221 70.38 3.07 45.28
C PHE A 221 69.30 4.11 44.94
N GLN A 222 69.52 5.39 45.27
CA GLN A 222 68.58 6.46 44.91
C GLN A 222 68.57 6.76 43.40
N VAL A 223 69.73 6.67 42.73
CA VAL A 223 69.83 6.77 41.27
C VAL A 223 69.05 5.63 40.61
N HIS A 224 69.32 4.37 40.96
CA HIS A 224 68.60 3.22 40.39
C HIS A 224 67.09 3.25 40.69
N LYS A 225 66.67 3.73 41.87
CA LYS A 225 65.25 3.97 42.16
C LYS A 225 64.66 5.04 41.24
N LYS A 226 65.37 6.15 40.97
CA LYS A 226 64.90 7.22 40.10
C LYS A 226 64.91 6.84 38.62
N GLU A 227 65.87 6.04 38.18
CA GLU A 227 65.89 5.43 36.84
C GLU A 227 64.65 4.55 36.64
N ALA A 228 64.36 3.64 37.58
CA ALA A 228 63.18 2.78 37.54
C ALA A 228 61.83 3.52 37.68
N GLU A 229 61.80 4.70 38.32
CA GLU A 229 60.64 5.60 38.30
C GLU A 229 60.50 6.31 36.94
N ASN A 230 61.61 6.72 36.32
CA ASN A 230 61.63 7.43 35.05
C ASN A 230 61.25 6.53 33.86
N ASP A 231 61.73 5.28 33.82
CA ASP A 231 61.33 4.33 32.77
C ASP A 231 59.83 3.98 32.84
N LYS A 232 59.24 3.89 34.05
CA LYS A 232 57.78 3.72 34.21
C LYS A 232 56.99 4.93 33.68
N LEU A 233 57.49 6.16 33.92
CA LEU A 233 56.88 7.37 33.37
C LEU A 233 56.99 7.42 31.84
N LYS A 234 58.12 6.97 31.27
CA LYS A 234 58.38 6.88 29.83
C LYS A 234 57.50 5.82 29.15
N GLU A 235 57.24 4.68 29.78
CA GLU A 235 56.23 3.72 29.33
C GLU A 235 54.81 4.28 29.41
N TYR A 236 54.47 4.98 30.50
CA TYR A 236 53.17 5.63 30.64
C TYR A 236 52.94 6.69 29.57
N ILE A 237 53.92 7.54 29.27
CA ILE A 237 53.90 8.53 28.19
C ILE A 237 53.66 7.85 26.84
N LYS A 238 54.42 6.81 26.48
CA LYS A 238 54.19 6.01 25.25
C LYS A 238 52.77 5.45 25.17
N SER A 239 52.19 5.02 26.29
CA SER A 239 50.81 4.52 26.34
C SER A 239 49.77 5.62 26.07
N LEU A 240 50.06 6.87 26.46
CA LEU A 240 49.22 8.03 26.15
C LEU A 240 49.41 8.49 24.70
N GLU A 241 50.63 8.55 24.19
CA GLU A 241 50.95 8.87 22.79
C GLU A 241 50.24 7.91 21.82
N THR A 242 50.19 6.62 22.18
CA THR A 242 49.46 5.59 21.42
C THR A 242 47.95 5.89 21.42
N LYS A 243 47.33 6.12 22.58
CA LYS A 243 45.88 6.44 22.69
C LYS A 243 45.53 7.75 21.98
N ILE A 244 46.39 8.77 22.07
CA ILE A 244 46.23 10.04 21.35
C ILE A 244 46.26 9.79 19.84
N SER A 245 47.11 8.90 19.35
CA SER A 245 47.18 8.52 17.94
C SER A 245 45.92 7.76 17.48
N GLU A 246 45.41 6.84 18.29
CA GLU A 246 44.15 6.12 18.04
C GLU A 246 42.95 7.07 18.00
N TRP A 247 42.80 7.96 18.98
CA TRP A 247 41.73 8.96 19.02
C TRP A 247 41.82 9.94 17.83
N ASN A 248 43.02 10.36 17.43
CA ASN A 248 43.20 11.18 16.24
C ASN A 248 42.78 10.44 14.96
N LEU A 249 43.06 9.14 14.85
CA LEU A 249 42.62 8.32 13.72
C LEU A 249 41.09 8.16 13.71
N GLN A 250 40.46 7.92 14.86
CA GLN A 250 39.01 7.81 14.98
C GLN A 250 38.30 9.14 14.66
N LEU A 251 38.82 10.26 15.16
CA LEU A 251 38.34 11.61 14.85
C LEU A 251 38.45 11.91 13.35
N ARG A 252 39.55 11.50 12.69
CA ARG A 252 39.69 11.62 11.23
C ARG A 252 38.63 10.80 10.50
N LYS A 253 38.39 9.54 10.86
CA LYS A 253 37.36 8.68 10.24
C LYS A 253 35.97 9.30 10.37
N SER A 254 35.54 9.63 11.59
CA SER A 254 34.25 10.27 11.87
C SER A 254 34.05 11.58 11.11
N LYS A 255 35.11 12.40 10.97
CA LYS A 255 35.07 13.63 10.16
C LYS A 255 34.82 13.36 8.67
N HIS A 256 35.37 12.29 8.09
CA HIS A 256 35.11 11.92 6.69
C HIS A 256 33.70 11.35 6.52
N GLU A 257 33.26 10.50 7.45
CA GLU A 257 31.90 9.96 7.49
C GLU A 257 30.84 11.08 7.57
N ALA A 258 31.04 12.08 8.45
CA ALA A 258 30.15 13.23 8.56
C ALA A 258 30.06 14.06 7.26
N VAL A 259 31.17 14.22 6.53
CA VAL A 259 31.18 14.89 5.22
C VAL A 259 30.45 14.06 4.16
N ALA A 260 30.67 12.74 4.11
CA ALA A 260 29.97 11.84 3.19
C ALA A 260 28.45 11.79 3.44
N ILE A 261 28.03 11.75 4.71
CA ILE A 261 26.63 11.82 5.12
C ILE A 261 26.00 13.16 4.70
N LYS A 262 26.71 14.28 4.91
CA LYS A 262 26.24 15.62 4.52
C LYS A 262 26.07 15.75 3.01
N GLU A 263 27.00 15.22 2.21
CA GLU A 263 26.90 15.24 0.75
C GLU A 263 25.80 14.30 0.23
N SER A 264 25.68 13.08 0.77
CA SER A 264 24.56 12.17 0.45
C SER A 264 23.20 12.80 0.77
N SER A 265 23.10 13.51 1.90
CA SER A 265 21.89 14.26 2.27
C SER A 265 21.59 15.38 1.27
N ARG A 266 22.60 16.16 0.85
CA ARG A 266 22.47 17.21 -0.19
C ARG A 266 21.97 16.63 -1.53
N GLN A 267 22.52 15.49 -1.94
CA GLN A 267 22.10 14.80 -3.17
C GLN A 267 20.66 14.29 -3.09
N LYS A 268 20.26 13.69 -1.96
CA LYS A 268 18.87 13.28 -1.69
C LYS A 268 17.91 14.47 -1.72
N ALA A 269 18.27 15.59 -1.11
CA ALA A 269 17.45 16.82 -1.15
C ALA A 269 17.28 17.36 -2.58
N ILE A 270 18.32 17.32 -3.42
CA ILE A 270 18.24 17.70 -4.84
C ILE A 270 17.32 16.74 -5.62
N ALA A 271 17.42 15.43 -5.37
CA ALA A 271 16.56 14.43 -6.00
C ALA A 271 15.09 14.61 -5.62
N LEU A 272 14.81 14.81 -4.33
CA LEU A 272 13.46 15.10 -3.82
C LEU A 272 12.89 16.41 -4.42
N LYS A 273 13.71 17.47 -4.53
CA LYS A 273 13.27 18.74 -5.16
C LYS A 273 12.96 18.57 -6.66
N LYS A 274 13.70 17.72 -7.38
CA LYS A 274 13.38 17.36 -8.78
C LYS A 274 12.07 16.57 -8.87
N ALA A 275 11.90 15.53 -8.05
CA ALA A 275 10.68 14.71 -8.02
C ALA A 275 9.44 15.55 -7.67
N SER A 276 9.54 16.41 -6.64
CA SER A 276 8.48 17.33 -6.24
C SER A 276 8.07 18.29 -7.38
N LYS A 277 9.04 18.82 -8.14
CA LYS A 277 8.72 19.66 -9.32
C LYS A 277 7.94 18.87 -10.38
N ILE A 278 8.37 17.63 -10.69
CA ILE A 278 7.69 16.76 -11.67
C ILE A 278 6.26 16.44 -11.22
N TYR A 279 6.06 16.10 -9.95
CA TYR A 279 4.71 15.87 -9.40
C TYR A 279 3.83 17.13 -9.47
N LYS A 280 4.37 18.31 -9.15
CA LYS A 280 3.63 19.58 -9.29
C LYS A 280 3.17 19.82 -10.74
N GLN A 281 4.06 19.64 -11.71
CA GLN A 281 3.73 19.79 -13.13
C GLN A 281 2.68 18.76 -13.61
N ARG A 282 2.72 17.52 -13.10
CA ARG A 282 1.73 16.49 -13.40
C ARG A 282 0.35 16.80 -12.78
N ILE A 283 0.32 17.35 -11.57
CA ILE A 283 -0.93 17.81 -10.93
C ILE A 283 -1.51 19.00 -11.69
N GLU A 284 -0.67 19.96 -12.11
CA GLU A 284 -1.09 21.11 -12.94
C GLU A 284 -1.71 20.65 -14.27
N HIS A 285 -1.11 19.68 -14.96
CA HIS A 285 -1.65 19.07 -16.17
C HIS A 285 -3.04 18.43 -15.93
N PHE A 286 -3.14 17.52 -14.95
CA PHE A 286 -4.40 16.85 -14.63
C PHE A 286 -5.49 17.82 -14.13
N THR A 287 -5.11 18.92 -13.48
CA THR A 287 -6.07 19.98 -13.09
C THR A 287 -6.65 20.67 -14.33
N GLY A 288 -5.83 20.90 -15.37
CA GLY A 288 -6.30 21.38 -16.67
C GLY A 288 -7.22 20.38 -17.38
N ASP A 289 -6.83 19.10 -17.43
CA ASP A 289 -7.64 18.03 -18.04
C ASP A 289 -9.01 17.90 -17.37
N MET A 290 -9.04 17.89 -16.02
CA MET A 290 -10.28 17.87 -15.26
C MET A 290 -11.13 19.12 -15.51
N GLY A 291 -10.53 20.31 -15.56
CA GLY A 291 -11.23 21.56 -15.88
C GLY A 291 -11.88 21.54 -17.27
N ASN A 292 -11.21 20.94 -18.25
CA ASN A 292 -11.76 20.72 -19.60
C ASN A 292 -12.93 19.73 -19.57
N LEU A 293 -12.76 18.57 -18.92
CA LEU A 293 -13.80 17.54 -18.81
C LEU A 293 -15.03 18.04 -18.04
N THR A 294 -14.87 18.74 -16.92
CA THR A 294 -15.97 19.38 -16.18
C THR A 294 -16.67 20.46 -17.00
N SER A 295 -16.00 21.08 -17.98
CA SER A 295 -16.64 22.04 -18.89
C SER A 295 -17.42 21.34 -20.00
N GLN A 296 -16.90 20.24 -20.56
CA GLN A 296 -17.65 19.39 -21.50
C GLN A 296 -18.88 18.74 -20.85
N ILE A 297 -18.77 18.28 -19.61
CA ILE A 297 -19.90 17.72 -18.84
C ILE A 297 -21.01 18.77 -18.71
N ARG A 298 -20.68 20.00 -18.26
CA ARG A 298 -21.66 21.09 -18.15
C ARG A 298 -22.30 21.50 -19.48
N GLU A 299 -21.56 21.41 -20.59
CA GLU A 299 -22.10 21.64 -21.93
C GLU A 299 -23.12 20.56 -22.33
N GLN A 300 -22.85 19.29 -22.00
CA GLN A 300 -23.79 18.19 -22.23
C GLN A 300 -25.00 18.25 -21.28
N GLU A 301 -24.81 18.61 -20.01
CA GLU A 301 -25.90 18.85 -19.05
C GLU A 301 -26.85 19.96 -19.53
N ALA A 302 -26.32 21.03 -20.11
CA ALA A 302 -27.12 22.09 -20.74
C ALA A 302 -27.91 21.56 -21.95
N LYS A 303 -27.26 20.87 -22.90
CA LYS A 303 -27.90 20.28 -24.09
C LYS A 303 -28.98 19.25 -23.73
N LEU A 304 -28.76 18.46 -22.70
CA LEU A 304 -29.76 17.53 -22.15
C LEU A 304 -30.94 18.29 -21.54
N SER A 305 -30.69 19.37 -20.80
CA SER A 305 -31.73 20.21 -20.20
C SER A 305 -32.60 20.91 -21.26
N GLU A 306 -31.99 21.41 -22.34
CA GLU A 306 -32.69 21.94 -23.52
C GLU A 306 -33.54 20.86 -24.20
N THR A 307 -32.97 19.67 -24.43
CA THR A 307 -33.67 18.53 -25.07
C THR A 307 -34.85 18.05 -24.23
N ILE A 308 -34.69 17.96 -22.90
CA ILE A 308 -35.76 17.61 -21.96
C ILE A 308 -36.85 18.69 -21.97
N SER A 309 -36.49 19.97 -22.01
CA SER A 309 -37.44 21.08 -22.09
C SER A 309 -38.26 21.04 -23.38
N ALA A 310 -37.61 20.79 -24.52
CA ALA A 310 -38.29 20.60 -25.81
C ALA A 310 -39.21 19.36 -25.81
N SER A 311 -38.75 18.25 -25.24
CA SER A 311 -39.56 17.01 -25.08
C SER A 311 -40.80 17.25 -24.22
N ASN A 312 -40.67 17.96 -23.10
CA ASN A 312 -41.79 18.33 -22.23
C ASN A 312 -42.78 19.28 -22.93
N ALA A 313 -42.30 20.21 -23.76
CA ALA A 313 -43.16 21.05 -24.58
C ALA A 313 -43.95 20.22 -25.61
N TRP A 314 -43.29 19.32 -26.36
CA TRP A 314 -43.96 18.40 -27.28
C TRP A 314 -44.98 17.51 -26.59
N LYS A 315 -44.68 17.00 -25.39
CA LYS A 315 -45.64 16.26 -24.58
C LYS A 315 -46.86 17.11 -24.23
N SER A 316 -46.66 18.34 -23.74
CA SER A 316 -47.78 19.25 -23.44
C SER A 316 -48.64 19.59 -24.66
N HIS A 317 -48.05 19.66 -25.86
CA HIS A 317 -48.81 19.78 -27.11
C HIS A 317 -49.60 18.52 -27.45
N HIS A 318 -49.01 17.33 -27.28
CA HIS A 318 -49.73 16.06 -27.46
C HIS A 318 -50.90 15.90 -26.47
N ASP A 319 -50.67 16.19 -25.18
CA ASP A 319 -51.68 16.12 -24.13
C ASP A 319 -52.90 17.02 -24.46
N LYS A 320 -52.67 18.21 -25.03
CA LYS A 320 -53.74 19.11 -25.53
C LYS A 320 -54.50 18.52 -26.71
N ILE A 321 -53.79 18.02 -27.73
CA ILE A 321 -54.41 17.40 -28.91
C ILE A 321 -55.25 16.16 -28.51
N VAL A 322 -54.85 15.42 -27.48
CA VAL A 322 -55.64 14.31 -26.92
C VAL A 322 -56.91 14.82 -26.24
N ILE A 323 -56.88 15.94 -25.52
CA ILE A 323 -58.07 16.57 -24.94
C ILE A 323 -59.02 17.03 -26.06
N GLU A 324 -58.53 17.80 -27.03
CA GLU A 324 -59.30 18.28 -28.19
C GLU A 324 -59.93 17.13 -28.99
N LYS A 325 -59.18 16.03 -29.22
CA LYS A 325 -59.70 14.81 -29.84
C LYS A 325 -60.84 14.19 -29.04
N ASN A 326 -60.70 14.07 -27.72
CA ASN A 326 -61.71 13.47 -26.86
C ASN A 326 -62.99 14.34 -26.83
N GLU A 327 -62.86 15.67 -26.83
CA GLU A 327 -64.00 16.59 -26.94
C GLU A 327 -64.72 16.43 -28.29
N LEU A 328 -63.99 16.29 -29.40
CA LEU A 328 -64.57 16.02 -30.72
C LEU A 328 -65.25 14.63 -30.79
N GLU A 329 -64.69 13.60 -30.16
CA GLU A 329 -65.32 12.27 -30.07
C GLU A 329 -66.63 12.32 -29.26
N VAL A 330 -66.69 13.10 -28.18
CA VAL A 330 -67.93 13.36 -27.42
C VAL A 330 -68.96 14.14 -28.24
N GLN A 331 -68.53 15.13 -29.04
CA GLN A 331 -69.43 15.85 -29.97
C GLN A 331 -69.99 14.92 -31.05
N ILE A 332 -69.14 14.09 -31.68
CA ILE A 332 -69.53 13.10 -32.69
C ILE A 332 -70.54 12.11 -32.09
N GLU A 333 -70.29 11.60 -30.88
CA GLU A 333 -71.21 10.65 -30.22
C GLU A 333 -72.54 11.31 -29.80
N THR A 334 -72.52 12.60 -29.49
CA THR A 334 -73.74 13.39 -29.25
C THR A 334 -74.54 13.59 -30.54
N MET A 335 -73.88 13.90 -31.66
CA MET A 335 -74.53 14.01 -32.98
C MET A 335 -75.10 12.67 -33.46
N LYS A 336 -74.40 11.55 -33.25
CA LYS A 336 -74.96 10.20 -33.53
C LYS A 336 -76.26 9.96 -32.77
N LYS A 337 -76.33 10.31 -31.48
CA LYS A 337 -77.54 10.17 -30.67
C LYS A 337 -78.68 11.06 -31.17
N GLN A 338 -78.37 12.28 -31.59
CA GLN A 338 -79.36 13.16 -32.25
C GLN A 338 -79.89 12.56 -33.56
N ILE A 339 -79.01 11.98 -34.39
CA ILE A 339 -79.40 11.29 -35.63
C ILE A 339 -80.27 10.06 -35.34
N ILE A 340 -79.93 9.25 -34.33
CA ILE A 340 -80.72 8.08 -33.91
C ILE A 340 -82.11 8.52 -33.46
N ASN A 341 -82.22 9.54 -32.61
CA ASN A 341 -83.51 10.07 -32.16
C ASN A 341 -84.36 10.59 -33.33
N LEU A 342 -83.76 11.35 -34.26
CA LEU A 342 -84.45 11.85 -35.46
C LEU A 342 -84.89 10.73 -36.40
N LEU A 343 -84.11 9.65 -36.53
CA LEU A 343 -84.52 8.45 -37.27
C LEU A 343 -85.68 7.72 -36.58
N GLU A 344 -85.70 7.66 -35.25
CA GLU A 344 -86.81 7.08 -34.48
C GLU A 344 -88.09 7.92 -34.61
N ASP A 345 -87.98 9.25 -34.60
CA ASP A 345 -89.13 10.15 -34.78
C ASP A 345 -89.64 10.18 -36.22
N LEU A 346 -88.75 10.10 -37.22
CA LEU A 346 -89.14 9.83 -38.61
C LEU A 346 -89.84 8.48 -38.75
N LYS A 347 -89.37 7.43 -38.05
CA LYS A 347 -90.01 6.11 -38.05
C LYS A 347 -91.43 6.16 -37.45
N LYS A 348 -91.61 6.84 -36.32
CA LYS A 348 -92.93 7.09 -35.70
C LYS A 348 -93.86 7.86 -36.64
N MET A 349 -93.35 8.88 -37.34
CA MET A 349 -94.12 9.65 -38.32
C MET A 349 -94.50 8.80 -39.54
N GLU A 350 -93.59 7.96 -40.04
CA GLU A 350 -93.85 7.03 -41.13
C GLU A 350 -94.94 6.01 -40.78
N ASP A 351 -94.86 5.40 -39.59
CA ASP A 351 -95.85 4.41 -39.16
C ASP A 351 -97.20 5.04 -38.80
N HIS A 352 -97.23 6.26 -38.22
CA HIS A 352 -98.46 7.04 -38.09
C HIS A 352 -99.06 7.36 -39.48
N GLY A 353 -98.23 7.70 -40.46
CA GLY A 353 -98.63 7.89 -41.86
C GLY A 353 -99.27 6.64 -42.46
N LYS A 354 -98.63 5.47 -42.29
CA LYS A 354 -99.17 4.17 -42.74
C LYS A 354 -100.50 3.86 -42.06
N ASN A 355 -100.58 3.96 -40.74
CA ASN A 355 -101.83 3.72 -39.98
C ASN A 355 -102.97 4.62 -40.47
N SER A 356 -102.68 5.89 -40.78
CA SER A 356 -103.66 6.83 -41.33
C SER A 356 -104.07 6.48 -42.77
N CYS A 357 -103.11 6.11 -43.63
CA CYS A 357 -103.39 5.61 -44.97
C CYS A 357 -104.23 4.32 -44.95
N GLU A 358 -103.97 3.38 -44.03
CA GLU A 358 -104.77 2.17 -43.83
C GLU A 358 -106.18 2.47 -43.30
N GLU A 359 -106.36 3.53 -42.50
CA GLU A 359 -107.68 4.00 -42.09
C GLU A 359 -108.45 4.65 -43.26
N ILE A 360 -107.76 5.45 -44.08
CA ILE A 360 -108.32 6.05 -45.30
C ILE A 360 -108.68 4.96 -46.32
N LEU A 361 -107.85 3.93 -46.50
CA LEU A 361 -108.13 2.78 -47.37
C LEU A 361 -109.35 1.98 -46.88
N ARG A 362 -109.49 1.74 -45.57
CA ARG A 362 -110.69 1.11 -44.99
C ARG A 362 -111.95 1.95 -45.21
N LYS A 363 -111.87 3.28 -45.05
CA LYS A 363 -112.97 4.22 -45.34
C LYS A 363 -113.32 4.22 -46.83
N LEU A 364 -112.33 4.29 -47.71
CA LEU A 364 -112.50 4.25 -49.17
C LEU A 364 -113.16 2.94 -49.61
N HIS A 365 -112.73 1.79 -49.08
CA HIS A 365 -113.34 0.50 -49.40
C HIS A 365 -114.77 0.38 -48.86
N THR A 366 -115.07 1.00 -47.72
CA THR A 366 -116.46 1.11 -47.21
C THR A 366 -117.32 1.93 -48.16
N ILE A 367 -116.86 3.11 -48.58
CA ILE A 367 -117.53 3.97 -49.57
C ILE A 367 -117.67 3.26 -50.93
N GLU A 368 -116.70 2.44 -51.32
CA GLU A 368 -116.77 1.67 -52.57
C GLU A 368 -117.80 0.53 -52.49
N CYS A 369 -117.92 -0.17 -51.36
CA CYS A 369 -119.01 -1.11 -51.11
C CYS A 369 -120.39 -0.42 -51.09
N GLU A 370 -120.49 0.76 -50.46
CA GLU A 370 -121.70 1.60 -50.50
C GLU A 370 -122.05 2.04 -51.92
N ASN A 371 -121.05 2.46 -52.71
CA ASN A 371 -121.21 2.87 -54.10
C ASN A 371 -121.57 1.68 -55.01
N GLN A 372 -121.03 0.48 -54.77
CA GLN A 372 -121.45 -0.76 -55.45
C GLN A 372 -122.91 -1.09 -55.12
N SER A 373 -123.33 -0.94 -53.87
CA SER A 373 -124.73 -1.10 -53.45
C SER A 373 -125.66 -0.07 -54.11
N LEU A 374 -125.27 1.20 -54.14
CA LEU A 374 -126.00 2.27 -54.82
C LEU A 374 -126.06 2.06 -56.35
N ASN A 375 -125.01 1.52 -56.97
CA ASN A 375 -125.03 1.14 -58.39
C ASN A 375 -125.95 -0.06 -58.65
N LEU A 376 -126.01 -1.04 -57.74
CA LEU A 376 -126.98 -2.14 -57.81
C LEU A 376 -128.42 -1.62 -57.69
N GLU A 377 -128.68 -0.64 -56.82
CA GLU A 377 -129.99 0.01 -56.73
C GLU A 377 -130.29 0.85 -57.98
N ASN A 378 -129.27 1.52 -58.55
CA ASN A 378 -129.39 2.26 -59.80
C ASN A 378 -129.71 1.34 -61.00
N THR A 379 -129.16 0.13 -61.06
CA THR A 379 -129.52 -0.85 -62.10
C THR A 379 -130.93 -1.41 -61.89
N LYS A 380 -131.36 -1.71 -60.64
CA LYS A 380 -132.77 -2.05 -60.36
C LYS A 380 -133.72 -0.95 -60.82
N LEU A 381 -133.44 0.31 -60.48
CA LEU A 381 -134.26 1.46 -60.89
C LEU A 381 -134.28 1.65 -62.42
N LYS A 382 -133.16 1.40 -63.11
CA LYS A 382 -133.12 1.39 -64.59
C LYS A 382 -133.96 0.26 -65.18
N THR A 383 -133.90 -0.95 -64.62
CA THR A 383 -134.72 -2.09 -65.07
C THR A 383 -136.22 -1.83 -64.82
N ALA A 384 -136.58 -1.25 -63.68
CA ALA A 384 -137.95 -0.84 -63.39
C ALA A 384 -138.44 0.26 -64.35
N LEU A 385 -137.60 1.25 -64.66
CA LEU A 385 -137.91 2.31 -65.63
C LEU A 385 -137.98 1.80 -67.08
N ALA A 386 -137.26 0.72 -67.42
CA ALA A 386 -137.41 0.03 -68.70
C ALA A 386 -138.74 -0.73 -68.77
N ALA A 387 -139.10 -1.50 -67.74
CA ALA A 387 -140.39 -2.19 -67.67
C ALA A 387 -141.56 -1.20 -67.75
N LEU A 388 -141.49 -0.06 -67.05
CA LEU A 388 -142.51 0.99 -67.12
C LEU A 388 -142.60 1.65 -68.51
N LYS A 389 -141.50 1.67 -69.28
CA LYS A 389 -141.51 2.14 -70.68
C LYS A 389 -142.18 1.14 -71.61
N ASP A 390 -141.89 -0.15 -71.45
CA ASP A 390 -142.53 -1.20 -72.26
C ASP A 390 -144.04 -1.27 -71.95
N GLU A 391 -144.43 -1.04 -70.69
CA GLU A 391 -145.83 -0.90 -70.26
C GLU A 391 -146.50 0.34 -70.87
N VAL A 392 -145.82 1.50 -70.92
CA VAL A 392 -146.31 2.69 -71.66
C VAL A 392 -146.47 2.41 -73.15
N VAL A 393 -145.53 1.71 -73.79
CA VAL A 393 -145.65 1.31 -75.20
C VAL A 393 -146.82 0.33 -75.41
N SER A 394 -147.12 -0.54 -74.44
CA SER A 394 -148.34 -1.38 -74.48
C SER A 394 -149.60 -0.50 -74.49
N VAL A 395 -149.68 0.50 -73.60
CA VAL A 395 -150.82 1.43 -73.52
C VAL A 395 -150.92 2.33 -74.76
N GLU A 396 -149.81 2.74 -75.38
CA GLU A 396 -149.83 3.46 -76.67
C GLU A 396 -150.35 2.58 -77.82
N ASN A 397 -150.09 1.27 -77.80
CA ASN A 397 -150.68 0.33 -78.78
C ASN A 397 -152.17 0.08 -78.53
N GLU A 398 -152.62 -0.07 -77.27
CA GLU A 398 -154.05 -0.15 -76.93
C GLU A 398 -154.81 1.12 -77.37
N LEU A 399 -154.19 2.30 -77.23
CA LEU A 399 -154.74 3.56 -77.70
C LEU A 399 -154.89 3.58 -79.24
N LEU A 400 -153.94 3.01 -79.98
CA LEU A 400 -154.02 2.88 -81.45
C LEU A 400 -155.14 1.91 -81.89
N GLU A 401 -155.33 0.78 -81.20
CA GLU A 401 -156.44 -0.13 -81.48
C GLU A 401 -157.80 0.55 -81.25
N LEU A 402 -157.95 1.28 -80.14
CA LEU A 402 -159.14 2.09 -79.85
C LEU A 402 -159.39 3.19 -80.91
N GLN A 403 -158.32 3.79 -81.44
CA GLN A 403 -158.41 4.82 -82.49
C GLN A 403 -158.83 4.22 -83.86
N GLU A 404 -158.47 2.96 -84.16
CA GLU A 404 -158.97 2.26 -85.35
C GLU A 404 -160.44 1.82 -85.18
N VAL A 405 -160.87 1.48 -83.96
CA VAL A 405 -162.29 1.26 -83.64
C VAL A 405 -163.11 2.54 -83.81
N GLU A 406 -162.57 3.71 -83.44
CA GLU A 406 -163.21 5.01 -83.67
C GLU A 406 -163.45 5.27 -85.18
N LYS A 407 -162.45 4.99 -86.04
CA LYS A 407 -162.60 5.05 -87.50
C LYS A 407 -163.70 4.12 -88.01
N GLN A 408 -163.79 2.89 -87.50
CA GLN A 408 -164.81 1.93 -87.95
C GLN A 408 -166.22 2.44 -87.61
N GLN A 409 -166.42 3.03 -86.42
CA GLN A 409 -167.69 3.68 -86.06
C GLN A 409 -167.98 4.91 -86.93
N LYS A 410 -166.98 5.76 -87.22
CA LYS A 410 -167.08 6.88 -88.18
C LYS A 410 -167.55 6.43 -89.57
N THR A 411 -167.01 5.32 -90.04
CA THR A 411 -167.37 4.73 -91.34
C THR A 411 -168.82 4.25 -91.36
N LEU A 412 -169.27 3.60 -90.27
CA LEU A 412 -170.66 3.16 -90.11
C LEU A 412 -171.65 4.34 -90.07
N ILE A 413 -171.28 5.47 -89.46
CA ILE A 413 -172.09 6.70 -89.42
C ILE A 413 -172.26 7.29 -90.83
N GLU A 414 -171.22 7.34 -91.66
CA GLU A 414 -171.34 7.81 -93.06
C GLU A 414 -172.18 6.86 -93.93
N VAL A 415 -172.17 5.55 -93.67
CA VAL A 415 -173.09 4.59 -94.33
C VAL A 415 -174.55 4.93 -94.02
N TYR A 416 -174.90 5.13 -92.74
CA TYR A 416 -176.26 5.53 -92.35
C TYR A 416 -176.67 6.89 -92.93
N LYS A 417 -175.78 7.88 -92.92
CA LYS A 417 -176.00 9.20 -93.51
C LYS A 417 -176.28 9.12 -95.02
N THR A 418 -175.49 8.32 -95.75
CA THR A 418 -175.69 8.04 -97.19
C THR A 418 -177.04 7.36 -97.46
N GLN A 419 -177.52 6.54 -96.52
CA GLN A 419 -178.80 5.83 -96.65
C GLN A 419 -180.01 6.74 -96.37
N ILE A 420 -179.90 7.69 -95.44
CA ILE A 420 -180.89 8.77 -95.22
C ILE A 420 -180.97 9.67 -96.46
N GLN A 421 -179.83 10.03 -97.05
CA GLN A 421 -179.78 10.93 -98.21
C GLN A 421 -180.56 10.37 -99.42
N LYS A 422 -180.45 9.06 -99.70
CA LYS A 422 -181.21 8.37 -100.74
C LYS A 422 -182.73 8.33 -100.49
N LEU A 423 -183.16 8.26 -99.24
CA LEU A 423 -184.59 8.35 -98.87
C LEU A 423 -185.13 9.77 -99.09
N GLN A 424 -184.30 10.80 -98.92
CA GLN A 424 -184.68 12.20 -99.07
C GLN A 424 -184.77 12.62 -100.56
N GLU A 425 -183.87 12.13 -101.42
CA GLU A 425 -183.95 12.31 -102.88
C GLU A 425 -185.21 11.66 -103.48
N ALA A 426 -185.61 10.49 -102.99
CA ALA A 426 -186.84 9.81 -103.40
C ALA A 426 -188.10 10.63 -103.06
N ALA A 427 -188.11 11.34 -101.93
CA ALA A 427 -189.22 12.19 -101.52
C ALA A 427 -189.38 13.45 -102.38
N GLU A 428 -188.27 14.10 -102.76
CA GLU A 428 -188.28 15.26 -103.67
C GLU A 428 -188.77 14.91 -105.08
N MET A 429 -188.45 13.71 -105.60
CA MET A 429 -188.91 13.28 -106.92
C MET A 429 -190.45 13.19 -106.98
N VAL A 430 -191.10 12.64 -105.94
CA VAL A 430 -192.57 12.56 -105.84
C VAL A 430 -193.20 13.95 -105.79
N LYS A 431 -192.60 14.87 -105.02
CA LYS A 431 -193.06 16.26 -104.85
C LYS A 431 -193.04 17.04 -106.17
N SER A 432 -191.93 17.00 -106.91
CA SER A 432 -191.78 17.69 -108.21
C SER A 432 -192.81 17.29 -109.27
N ARG A 433 -193.37 16.08 -109.17
CA ARG A 433 -194.38 15.55 -110.11
C ARG A 433 -195.78 16.13 -109.87
N CYS A 434 -196.06 16.68 -108.68
CA CYS A 434 -197.34 17.29 -108.35
C CYS A 434 -197.43 18.78 -108.74
N GLU A 435 -196.31 19.50 -108.74
CA GLU A 435 -196.30 20.97 -108.88
C GLU A 435 -196.35 21.46 -110.35
N ASN A 436 -195.89 20.64 -111.31
CA ASN A 436 -195.63 21.11 -112.68
C ASN A 436 -196.84 21.19 -113.63
N LEU A 437 -197.85 20.31 -113.52
CA LEU A 437 -199.02 20.31 -114.44
C LEU A 437 -200.36 20.69 -113.79
N LEU A 438 -200.34 21.10 -112.52
CA LEU A 438 -201.42 21.91 -111.92
C LEU A 438 -201.57 23.28 -112.64
N GLN A 439 -200.55 23.70 -113.38
CA GLN A 439 -200.48 24.99 -114.08
C GLN A 439 -201.21 25.01 -115.43
N GLU A 440 -201.28 23.88 -116.15
CA GLU A 440 -201.80 23.86 -117.54
C GLU A 440 -203.34 24.00 -117.60
N ASN A 441 -204.04 23.48 -116.59
CA ASN A 441 -205.52 23.44 -116.53
C ASN A 441 -206.16 24.84 -116.38
N ASN A 442 -205.42 25.86 -115.90
CA ASN A 442 -205.99 27.12 -115.44
C ASN A 442 -206.03 28.26 -116.47
N LEU A 443 -205.44 28.12 -117.66
CA LEU A 443 -205.26 29.25 -118.59
C LEU A 443 -206.24 29.30 -119.79
N ILE A 444 -206.83 28.18 -120.22
CA ILE A 444 -207.58 28.09 -121.49
C ILE A 444 -209.11 27.85 -121.31
N THR A 445 -209.74 28.52 -120.33
CA THR A 445 -211.20 28.80 -120.42
C THR A 445 -211.64 30.16 -119.90
N LYS A 446 -210.73 31.07 -119.54
CA LYS A 446 -211.08 32.42 -119.04
C LYS A 446 -211.30 33.48 -120.12
N ASN A 447 -211.33 33.10 -121.41
CA ASN A 447 -211.41 34.05 -122.54
C ASN A 447 -212.52 33.78 -123.56
N LYS A 448 -213.73 33.42 -123.08
CA LYS A 448 -215.08 33.76 -123.60
C LYS A 448 -216.10 32.93 -122.79
N ASN A 449 -217.18 33.49 -122.22
CA ASN A 449 -217.91 34.68 -122.63
C ASN A 449 -218.46 35.50 -121.44
N LYS A 450 -217.90 36.69 -121.16
CA LYS A 450 -218.58 37.76 -120.39
C LYS A 450 -219.60 38.54 -121.25
N LYS A 451 -220.18 37.89 -122.28
CA LYS A 451 -221.35 38.38 -123.03
C LYS A 451 -222.28 37.21 -123.37
N LEU A 452 -223.60 37.28 -123.12
CA LEU A 452 -224.38 38.47 -122.76
C LEU A 452 -225.61 38.20 -121.85
N LYS A 453 -225.55 37.16 -121.00
CA LYS A 453 -226.71 36.48 -120.40
C LYS A 453 -227.55 35.76 -121.47
N LYS A 454 -227.68 34.44 -121.36
CA LYS A 454 -228.96 33.69 -121.38
C LYS A 454 -228.73 32.21 -121.66
N MET A 455 -229.37 31.40 -120.83
CA MET A 455 -229.81 30.03 -121.09
C MET A 455 -228.76 28.91 -121.21
N ARG A 456 -229.07 27.62 -120.98
CA ARG A 456 -230.04 26.89 -120.10
C ARG A 456 -230.14 25.44 -120.63
N GLY A 457 -229.76 24.44 -119.83
CA GLY A 457 -230.30 23.07 -119.94
C GLY A 457 -229.34 21.90 -120.26
N GLN A 458 -229.21 20.99 -119.27
CA GLN A 458 -229.31 19.51 -119.39
C GLN A 458 -228.13 18.65 -119.95
N MET A 459 -228.17 17.33 -119.61
CA MET A 459 -227.33 16.15 -120.00
C MET A 459 -225.85 16.07 -119.51
N GLU A 460 -225.21 14.94 -119.08
CA GLU A 460 -225.60 13.63 -118.44
C GLU A 460 -224.31 12.83 -117.89
N SER A 461 -224.35 11.54 -117.42
CA SER A 461 -223.34 10.85 -116.48
C SER A 461 -222.77 9.42 -116.91
N HIS A 462 -222.10 8.45 -116.19
CA HIS A 462 -221.84 8.02 -114.76
C HIS A 462 -220.79 6.82 -114.54
N LEU A 463 -220.51 6.32 -113.28
CA LEU A 463 -219.83 5.01 -112.80
C LEU A 463 -218.26 4.82 -112.88
N LYS A 464 -217.43 3.83 -112.35
CA LYS A 464 -217.26 2.75 -111.26
C LYS A 464 -215.81 2.07 -111.39
N GLU A 465 -215.14 1.09 -110.69
CA GLU A 465 -214.95 0.39 -109.33
C GLU A 465 -213.72 -0.66 -109.43
N LEU A 466 -213.20 -1.58 -108.54
CA LEU A 466 -213.49 -2.19 -107.18
C LEU A 466 -212.25 -2.73 -106.29
N GLU A 467 -211.92 -4.06 -106.14
CA GLU A 467 -211.15 -4.76 -105.01
C GLU A 467 -210.30 -6.06 -105.41
N HIS A 468 -209.51 -6.89 -104.66
CA HIS A 468 -208.75 -6.99 -103.32
C HIS A 468 -207.53 -8.04 -103.44
N VAL A 469 -206.99 -9.00 -102.60
CA VAL A 469 -207.28 -9.86 -101.38
C VAL A 469 -206.01 -10.22 -100.47
N ARG A 470 -205.72 -11.49 -100.03
CA ARG A 470 -204.80 -11.96 -98.87
C ARG A 470 -204.42 -13.51 -98.92
N ASP A 471 -203.63 -14.30 -98.12
CA ASP A 471 -202.75 -14.28 -96.86
C ASP A 471 -201.95 -15.66 -96.58
N SER A 472 -201.07 -15.79 -95.53
CA SER A 472 -200.66 -17.01 -94.69
C SER A 472 -199.20 -17.65 -94.64
N LEU A 473 -198.88 -18.47 -93.59
CA LEU A 473 -197.54 -19.02 -93.13
C LEU A 473 -197.60 -20.38 -92.32
N THR A 474 -196.62 -21.32 -92.41
CA THR A 474 -196.02 -22.22 -91.32
C THR A 474 -195.23 -23.49 -91.80
N ALA A 475 -194.23 -24.00 -91.02
CA ALA A 475 -193.84 -25.43 -90.77
C ALA A 475 -192.46 -25.59 -90.03
N ALA A 476 -192.17 -26.71 -89.35
CA ALA A 476 -190.91 -26.99 -88.60
C ALA A 476 -190.63 -28.51 -88.35
N GLU A 477 -189.57 -28.84 -87.55
CA GLU A 477 -189.17 -30.16 -86.97
C GLU A 477 -188.51 -31.22 -87.92
N GLN A 478 -187.55 -32.10 -87.57
CA GLN A 478 -186.68 -32.52 -86.40
C GLN A 478 -185.37 -33.14 -87.02
N ARG A 479 -184.19 -33.47 -86.41
CA ARG A 479 -183.40 -33.32 -85.14
C ARG A 479 -181.88 -33.40 -85.57
N LEU A 480 -180.80 -33.93 -84.97
CA LEU A 480 -180.28 -34.66 -83.76
C LEU A 480 -178.71 -34.37 -83.75
N HIS A 481 -177.72 -34.85 -82.97
CA HIS A 481 -177.51 -35.83 -81.86
C HIS A 481 -176.27 -35.42 -81.00
N GLU A 482 -175.28 -36.31 -80.72
CA GLU A 482 -174.31 -36.19 -79.59
C GLU A 482 -172.82 -36.56 -79.88
N CYS A 483 -171.93 -36.07 -78.99
CA CYS A 483 -170.63 -36.58 -78.49
C CYS A 483 -169.50 -37.26 -79.31
N GLN A 484 -168.31 -36.68 -79.17
CA GLN A 484 -167.06 -37.28 -78.63
C GLN A 484 -166.05 -38.06 -79.53
N GLU A 485 -164.82 -37.51 -79.56
CA GLU A 485 -163.46 -38.12 -79.67
C GLU A 485 -162.85 -38.81 -80.92
N SER A 486 -161.60 -38.37 -81.17
CA SER A 486 -160.37 -39.17 -81.38
C SER A 486 -159.85 -39.57 -82.77
N LEU A 487 -158.51 -39.74 -82.78
CA LEU A 487 -157.59 -40.34 -83.78
C LEU A 487 -157.15 -39.47 -84.99
N GLN A 488 -156.05 -38.70 -84.91
CA GLN A 488 -154.61 -39.07 -85.16
C GLN A 488 -154.24 -39.48 -86.60
N HIS A 489 -153.29 -38.74 -87.23
CA HIS A 489 -151.95 -39.28 -87.58
C HIS A 489 -150.93 -38.22 -88.11
N CYS A 490 -149.80 -38.01 -87.40
CA CYS A 490 -148.42 -37.70 -87.88
C CYS A 490 -148.11 -36.53 -88.90
N LYS A 491 -146.87 -36.01 -89.05
CA LYS A 491 -145.53 -36.31 -88.46
C LYS A 491 -144.57 -35.10 -88.51
N GLY A 492 -143.53 -35.11 -87.65
CA GLY A 492 -142.42 -34.14 -87.63
C GLY A 492 -142.57 -33.11 -86.50
N LYS A 493 -142.05 -33.28 -85.27
CA LYS A 493 -140.74 -33.79 -84.77
C LYS A 493 -139.55 -32.95 -85.27
N CYS A 494 -138.81 -32.18 -84.47
CA CYS A 494 -138.31 -32.23 -83.05
C CYS A 494 -136.83 -32.66 -82.96
N ALA A 495 -136.02 -31.77 -82.41
CA ALA A 495 -134.64 -31.88 -81.86
C ALA A 495 -134.12 -30.42 -81.75
N ASP A 496 -134.32 -29.65 -80.66
CA ASP A 496 -134.14 -29.92 -79.23
C ASP A 496 -132.71 -30.36 -78.91
N GLN A 497 -132.00 -29.91 -77.87
CA GLN A 497 -131.96 -28.71 -77.02
C GLN A 497 -130.82 -29.00 -76.01
N ALA A 498 -130.04 -27.98 -75.64
CA ALA A 498 -129.22 -27.88 -74.41
C ALA A 498 -128.51 -29.11 -73.78
N HIS A 499 -127.17 -29.06 -73.70
CA HIS A 499 -126.51 -29.01 -72.38
C HIS A 499 -125.16 -28.24 -72.37
N THR A 500 -125.26 -26.99 -71.93
CA THR A 500 -124.36 -26.25 -71.01
C THR A 500 -122.85 -26.62 -70.84
N VAL A 501 -122.03 -25.57 -70.91
CA VAL A 501 -120.66 -25.36 -70.34
C VAL A 501 -119.48 -26.14 -70.93
N ARG A 502 -118.68 -25.45 -71.78
CA ARG A 502 -117.29 -25.11 -71.43
C ARG A 502 -116.74 -23.90 -72.23
N GLU A 503 -116.16 -22.95 -71.48
CA GLU A 503 -115.16 -21.92 -71.83
C GLU A 503 -115.19 -21.24 -73.22
N LEU A 504 -115.53 -19.95 -73.22
CA LEU A 504 -115.41 -19.07 -74.38
C LEU A 504 -113.96 -18.62 -74.62
N GLN A 505 -113.58 -18.71 -75.88
CA GLN A 505 -112.36 -18.18 -76.48
C GLN A 505 -112.34 -16.64 -76.43
N GLY A 506 -111.28 -16.01 -75.85
CA GLY A 506 -111.27 -14.57 -75.61
C GLY A 506 -109.96 -13.94 -75.14
N GLN A 507 -108.88 -14.05 -75.93
CA GLN A 507 -107.61 -13.30 -75.83
C GLN A 507 -106.97 -13.12 -74.43
N VAL A 508 -106.03 -14.00 -74.09
CA VAL A 508 -105.03 -13.79 -73.01
C VAL A 508 -103.63 -14.18 -73.53
N ASP A 509 -102.64 -13.36 -73.18
CA ASP A 509 -101.18 -13.55 -73.19
C ASP A 509 -100.49 -14.30 -74.34
N GLY A 510 -99.86 -13.53 -75.23
CA GLY A 510 -98.76 -14.01 -76.08
C GLY A 510 -97.41 -13.55 -75.54
N ASN A 511 -96.68 -14.39 -74.78
CA ASN A 511 -95.33 -14.04 -74.34
C ASN A 511 -94.41 -15.22 -73.92
N HIS A 512 -93.78 -15.94 -74.88
CA HIS A 512 -92.37 -16.38 -74.73
C HIS A 512 -91.72 -16.98 -76.00
N ASN A 513 -90.38 -16.98 -76.00
CA ASN A 513 -89.45 -17.79 -76.83
C ASN A 513 -89.27 -17.46 -78.33
N LEU A 514 -88.41 -16.45 -78.60
CA LEU A 514 -87.56 -16.34 -79.80
C LEU A 514 -86.46 -15.27 -79.54
N LEU A 515 -85.68 -15.35 -78.45
CA LEU A 515 -84.48 -16.20 -78.26
C LEU A 515 -83.34 -15.96 -79.29
N THR A 516 -82.22 -15.44 -78.77
CA THR A 516 -80.85 -15.45 -79.35
C THR A 516 -80.63 -14.90 -80.77
N LYS A 517 -80.27 -13.61 -80.87
CA LYS A 517 -78.99 -13.25 -81.55
C LYS A 517 -78.34 -11.88 -81.21
N LEU A 518 -78.95 -11.03 -80.38
CA LEU A 518 -78.44 -9.67 -80.08
C LEU A 518 -78.47 -9.33 -78.58
N SER A 519 -77.84 -10.16 -77.74
CA SER A 519 -77.68 -9.87 -76.30
C SER A 519 -76.42 -10.49 -75.71
N LEU A 520 -76.11 -11.75 -76.09
CA LEU A 520 -74.88 -12.44 -75.68
C LEU A 520 -73.59 -11.71 -76.13
N GLU A 521 -73.64 -10.84 -77.13
CA GLU A 521 -72.45 -10.15 -77.65
C GLU A 521 -72.12 -8.89 -76.83
N GLU A 522 -73.13 -8.11 -76.44
CA GLU A 522 -72.97 -6.99 -75.49
C GLU A 522 -72.69 -7.48 -74.06
N GLU A 523 -73.34 -8.55 -73.61
CA GLU A 523 -73.05 -9.15 -72.31
C GLU A 523 -71.64 -9.76 -72.25
N ASN A 524 -71.18 -10.47 -73.29
CA ASN A 524 -69.80 -10.94 -73.33
C ASN A 524 -68.80 -9.78 -73.41
N TYR A 525 -69.09 -8.69 -74.13
CA TYR A 525 -68.23 -7.51 -74.15
C TYR A 525 -68.13 -6.84 -72.76
N LEU A 526 -69.25 -6.69 -72.06
CA LEU A 526 -69.28 -6.16 -70.68
C LEU A 526 -68.60 -7.09 -69.67
N ILE A 527 -68.78 -8.42 -69.80
CA ILE A 527 -68.10 -9.41 -68.97
C ILE A 527 -66.59 -9.39 -69.25
N GLN A 528 -66.17 -9.34 -70.52
CA GLN A 528 -64.75 -9.28 -70.89
C GLN A 528 -64.11 -7.98 -70.40
N LEU A 529 -64.72 -6.81 -70.61
CA LEU A 529 -64.23 -5.54 -70.07
C LEU A 529 -64.13 -5.55 -68.54
N LYS A 530 -65.03 -6.27 -67.86
CA LYS A 530 -64.99 -6.46 -66.40
C LYS A 530 -63.88 -7.45 -65.97
N CYS A 531 -63.63 -8.50 -66.75
CA CYS A 531 -62.50 -9.40 -66.55
C CYS A 531 -61.16 -8.69 -66.77
N GLU A 532 -61.04 -7.87 -67.82
CA GLU A 532 -59.87 -7.04 -68.11
C GLU A 532 -59.63 -6.00 -66.99
N ASN A 533 -60.68 -5.37 -66.46
CA ASN A 533 -60.57 -4.46 -65.32
C ASN A 533 -60.15 -5.18 -64.01
N LEU A 534 -60.64 -6.41 -63.79
CA LEU A 534 -60.23 -7.23 -62.65
C LEU A 534 -58.79 -7.75 -62.80
N GLN A 535 -58.37 -8.10 -64.02
CA GLN A 535 -56.99 -8.46 -64.33
C GLN A 535 -56.04 -7.29 -64.10
N GLN A 536 -56.35 -6.09 -64.60
CA GLN A 536 -55.55 -4.88 -64.35
C GLN A 536 -55.42 -4.57 -62.85
N LYS A 537 -56.49 -4.75 -62.07
CA LYS A 537 -56.43 -4.61 -60.60
C LYS A 537 -55.62 -5.70 -59.91
N LEU A 538 -55.67 -6.93 -60.41
CA LEU A 538 -54.83 -8.02 -59.91
C LEU A 538 -53.36 -7.74 -60.21
N GLU A 539 -53.02 -7.36 -61.44
CA GLU A 539 -51.67 -6.97 -61.85
C GLU A 539 -51.14 -5.77 -61.06
N GLN A 540 -51.99 -4.78 -60.75
CA GLN A 540 -51.66 -3.66 -59.86
C GLN A 540 -51.35 -4.16 -58.43
N MET A 541 -52.23 -4.96 -57.80
CA MET A 541 -51.97 -5.49 -56.46
C MET A 541 -50.72 -6.39 -56.43
N ASP A 542 -50.45 -7.13 -57.49
CA ASP A 542 -49.24 -7.93 -57.66
C ASP A 542 -47.98 -7.07 -57.74
N ALA A 543 -48.05 -5.89 -58.37
CA ALA A 543 -46.96 -4.92 -58.41
C ALA A 543 -46.74 -4.25 -57.04
N GLU A 544 -47.82 -3.85 -56.36
CA GLU A 544 -47.78 -3.27 -55.01
C GLU A 544 -47.22 -4.27 -53.99
N ASN A 545 -47.66 -5.53 -54.03
CA ASN A 545 -47.12 -6.63 -53.21
C ASN A 545 -45.61 -6.82 -53.45
N LYS A 546 -45.17 -6.87 -54.72
CA LYS A 546 -43.73 -6.99 -55.07
C LYS A 546 -42.91 -5.77 -54.66
N GLU A 547 -43.53 -4.60 -54.47
CA GLU A 547 -42.86 -3.42 -53.88
C GLU A 547 -42.79 -3.50 -52.35
N LEU A 548 -43.85 -4.01 -51.70
CA LEU A 548 -43.87 -4.27 -50.25
C LEU A 548 -42.86 -5.35 -49.85
N GLU A 549 -42.74 -6.45 -50.61
CA GLU A 549 -41.72 -7.48 -50.43
C GLU A 549 -40.30 -6.89 -50.46
N LYS A 550 -40.01 -6.04 -51.45
CA LYS A 550 -38.70 -5.34 -51.56
C LYS A 550 -38.45 -4.39 -50.39
N LYS A 551 -39.48 -3.63 -49.96
CA LYS A 551 -39.39 -2.75 -48.78
C LYS A 551 -39.11 -3.55 -47.50
N LEU A 552 -39.77 -4.69 -47.32
CA LEU A 552 -39.60 -5.58 -46.18
C LEU A 552 -38.21 -6.23 -46.19
N ALA A 553 -37.74 -6.73 -47.33
CA ALA A 553 -36.38 -7.27 -47.48
C ALA A 553 -35.30 -6.23 -47.13
N ASN A 554 -35.44 -5.00 -47.64
CA ASN A 554 -34.53 -3.89 -47.31
C ASN A 554 -34.54 -3.54 -45.80
N GLN A 555 -35.72 -3.57 -45.16
CA GLN A 555 -35.84 -3.37 -43.71
C GLN A 555 -35.22 -4.51 -42.90
N GLU A 556 -35.37 -5.76 -43.35
CA GLU A 556 -34.68 -6.91 -42.74
C GLU A 556 -33.16 -6.81 -42.85
N GLU A 557 -32.61 -6.41 -44.01
CA GLU A 557 -31.17 -6.23 -44.18
C GLU A 557 -30.64 -5.11 -43.27
N TYR A 558 -31.36 -3.99 -43.17
CA TYR A 558 -31.03 -2.92 -42.23
C TYR A 558 -31.05 -3.41 -40.77
N LEU A 559 -32.06 -4.19 -40.37
CA LEU A 559 -32.14 -4.83 -39.05
C LEU A 559 -30.99 -5.81 -38.80
N LYS A 560 -30.65 -6.66 -39.77
CA LYS A 560 -29.52 -7.60 -39.70
C LYS A 560 -28.19 -6.86 -39.51
N HIS A 561 -27.96 -5.77 -40.27
CA HIS A 561 -26.76 -4.94 -40.16
C HIS A 561 -26.70 -4.16 -38.82
N SER A 562 -27.82 -3.62 -38.34
CA SER A 562 -27.89 -2.94 -37.05
C SER A 562 -27.66 -3.91 -35.87
N ASN A 563 -28.16 -5.14 -35.98
CA ASN A 563 -27.96 -6.20 -34.98
C ASN A 563 -26.49 -6.68 -34.95
N LEU A 564 -25.84 -6.77 -36.12
CA LEU A 564 -24.39 -7.04 -36.22
C LEU A 564 -23.58 -5.95 -35.48
N LYS A 565 -23.82 -4.68 -35.80
CA LYS A 565 -23.15 -3.52 -35.15
C LYS A 565 -23.39 -3.48 -33.63
N PHE A 566 -24.59 -3.84 -33.18
CA PHE A 566 -24.88 -3.95 -31.75
C PHE A 566 -24.07 -5.07 -31.08
N LYS A 567 -23.93 -6.23 -31.72
CA LYS A 567 -23.08 -7.34 -31.22
C LYS A 567 -21.60 -6.98 -31.20
N GLU A 568 -21.10 -6.30 -32.23
CA GLU A 568 -19.72 -5.78 -32.28
C GLU A 568 -19.47 -4.81 -31.11
N LYS A 569 -20.34 -3.82 -30.91
CA LYS A 569 -20.23 -2.87 -29.79
C LYS A 569 -20.37 -3.54 -28.43
N SER A 570 -21.25 -4.54 -28.28
CA SER A 570 -21.36 -5.34 -27.06
C SER A 570 -20.07 -6.12 -26.76
N ALA A 571 -19.42 -6.69 -27.79
CA ALA A 571 -18.13 -7.35 -27.66
C ALA A 571 -17.00 -6.37 -27.28
N GLU A 572 -16.97 -5.17 -27.88
CA GLU A 572 -16.04 -4.08 -27.51
C GLU A 572 -16.21 -3.67 -26.04
N TYR A 573 -17.44 -3.39 -25.59
CA TYR A 573 -17.70 -3.05 -24.18
C TYR A 573 -17.27 -4.18 -23.23
N THR A 574 -17.53 -5.44 -23.60
CA THR A 574 -17.12 -6.60 -22.79
C THR A 574 -15.59 -6.78 -22.78
N ALA A 575 -14.88 -6.42 -23.86
CA ALA A 575 -13.41 -6.41 -23.90
C ALA A 575 -12.84 -5.27 -23.02
N LEU A 576 -13.40 -4.06 -23.13
CA LEU A 576 -12.99 -2.89 -22.34
C LEU A 576 -13.24 -3.11 -20.83
N ALA A 577 -14.36 -3.73 -20.46
CA ALA A 577 -14.65 -4.09 -19.07
C ALA A 577 -13.57 -5.02 -18.49
N ARG A 578 -13.18 -6.09 -19.20
CA ARG A 578 -12.09 -6.99 -18.77
C ARG A 578 -10.73 -6.28 -18.66
N GLN A 579 -10.44 -5.35 -19.58
CA GLN A 579 -9.19 -4.56 -19.53
C GLN A 579 -9.15 -3.65 -18.29
N LEU A 580 -10.27 -2.98 -17.98
CA LEU A 580 -10.40 -2.13 -16.81
C LEU A 580 -10.32 -2.94 -15.51
N GLU A 581 -10.97 -4.11 -15.46
CA GLU A 581 -10.94 -5.02 -14.31
C GLU A 581 -9.54 -5.59 -14.07
N ALA A 582 -8.83 -6.01 -15.12
CA ALA A 582 -7.43 -6.45 -15.02
C ALA A 582 -6.49 -5.31 -14.57
N ALA A 583 -6.68 -4.08 -15.05
CA ALA A 583 -5.90 -2.92 -14.62
C ALA A 583 -6.19 -2.51 -13.16
N LEU A 584 -7.43 -2.67 -12.69
CA LEU A 584 -7.77 -2.50 -11.27
C LEU A 584 -7.11 -3.56 -10.40
N GLU A 585 -7.09 -4.83 -10.82
CA GLU A 585 -6.47 -5.90 -10.05
C GLU A 585 -4.94 -5.77 -10.01
N GLU A 586 -4.29 -5.40 -11.12
CA GLU A 586 -2.87 -5.05 -11.14
C GLU A 586 -2.56 -3.86 -10.21
N GLY A 587 -3.49 -2.89 -10.12
CA GLY A 587 -3.43 -1.78 -9.17
C GLY A 587 -3.53 -2.24 -7.71
N ARG A 588 -4.49 -3.11 -7.39
CA ARG A 588 -4.65 -3.71 -6.04
C ARG A 588 -3.41 -4.49 -5.62
N GLN A 589 -2.89 -5.34 -6.51
CA GLN A 589 -1.69 -6.15 -6.28
C GLN A 589 -0.48 -5.27 -5.95
N LYS A 590 -0.20 -4.25 -6.77
CA LYS A 590 0.92 -3.30 -6.54
C LYS A 590 0.78 -2.54 -5.21
N VAL A 591 -0.44 -2.17 -4.81
CA VAL A 591 -0.71 -1.54 -3.51
C VAL A 591 -0.46 -2.52 -2.37
N SER A 592 -0.91 -3.77 -2.48
CA SER A 592 -0.65 -4.83 -1.49
C SER A 592 0.86 -5.05 -1.28
N GLU A 593 1.62 -5.18 -2.37
CA GLU A 593 3.07 -5.36 -2.31
C GLU A 593 3.82 -4.20 -1.64
N GLU A 594 3.44 -2.93 -1.91
CA GLU A 594 4.06 -1.81 -1.20
C GLU A 594 3.60 -1.73 0.28
N ILE A 595 2.39 -2.17 0.62
CA ILE A 595 1.96 -2.30 2.03
C ILE A 595 2.82 -3.34 2.77
N GLU A 596 3.12 -4.49 2.17
CA GLU A 596 4.03 -5.48 2.77
C GLU A 596 5.48 -4.96 2.89
N LYS A 597 5.97 -4.25 1.86
CA LYS A 597 7.30 -3.60 1.89
C LYS A 597 7.36 -2.46 2.91
N MET A 598 6.27 -1.76 3.18
CA MET A 598 6.18 -0.76 4.26
C MET A 598 6.12 -1.44 5.63
N SER A 599 5.25 -2.43 5.84
CA SER A 599 5.14 -3.19 7.10
C SER A 599 6.45 -3.88 7.51
N SER A 600 7.19 -4.45 6.55
CA SER A 600 8.50 -5.06 6.82
C SER A 600 9.58 -4.04 7.18
N ARG A 601 9.60 -2.87 6.52
CA ARG A 601 10.46 -1.73 6.92
C ARG A 601 10.08 -1.19 8.30
N GLU A 602 8.78 -1.08 8.59
CA GLU A 602 8.27 -0.60 9.88
C GLU A 602 8.69 -1.53 11.02
N ARG A 603 8.46 -2.84 10.88
CA ARG A 603 8.92 -3.85 11.86
C ARG A 603 10.43 -3.79 12.08
N ALA A 604 11.23 -3.62 11.03
CA ALA A 604 12.68 -3.46 11.15
C ALA A 604 13.08 -2.17 11.90
N LEU A 605 12.32 -1.08 11.74
CA LEU A 605 12.53 0.16 12.50
C LEU A 605 12.06 0.02 13.96
N GLN A 606 10.93 -0.64 14.23
CA GLN A 606 10.44 -0.92 15.58
C GLN A 606 11.44 -1.75 16.40
N ILE A 607 12.00 -2.82 15.80
CA ILE A 607 13.08 -3.62 16.41
C ILE A 607 14.29 -2.73 16.72
N LYS A 608 14.73 -1.91 15.77
CA LYS A 608 15.88 -1.01 15.98
C LYS A 608 15.65 0.07 17.04
N ILE A 609 14.40 0.53 17.22
CA ILE A 609 14.03 1.43 18.31
C ILE A 609 14.15 0.70 19.65
N LEU A 610 13.61 -0.52 19.76
CA LEU A 610 13.72 -1.36 20.95
C LEU A 610 15.19 -1.61 21.34
N ASP A 611 16.04 -1.94 20.37
CA ASP A 611 17.48 -2.14 20.58
C ASP A 611 18.11 -0.88 21.18
N LEU A 612 17.89 0.29 20.57
CA LEU A 612 18.41 1.58 21.05
C LEU A 612 17.86 1.96 22.44
N GLU A 613 16.62 1.61 22.76
CA GLU A 613 16.03 1.78 24.10
C GLU A 613 16.65 0.85 25.16
N THR A 614 17.15 -0.33 24.76
CA THR A 614 17.93 -1.19 25.67
C THR A 614 19.35 -0.66 25.88
N GLU A 615 20.02 -0.18 24.83
CA GLU A 615 21.33 0.47 24.95
C GLU A 615 21.26 1.74 25.81
N LEU A 616 20.24 2.58 25.60
CA LEU A 616 20.03 3.80 26.38
C LEU A 616 19.81 3.51 27.86
N ARG A 617 18.97 2.52 28.20
CA ARG A 617 18.77 2.08 29.59
C ARG A 617 20.08 1.59 30.23
N LYS A 618 20.81 0.71 29.53
CA LYS A 618 22.11 0.22 29.99
C LYS A 618 23.12 1.35 30.21
N LYS A 619 23.18 2.35 29.32
CA LYS A 619 24.06 3.52 29.47
C LYS A 619 23.66 4.41 30.64
N ASN A 620 22.35 4.57 30.89
CA ASN A 620 21.86 5.28 32.07
C ASN A 620 22.20 4.53 33.37
N GLU A 621 22.12 3.19 33.38
CA GLU A 621 22.55 2.36 34.51
C GLU A 621 24.07 2.44 34.75
N GLU A 622 24.88 2.36 33.70
CA GLU A 622 26.34 2.58 33.79
C GLU A 622 26.67 3.98 34.34
N GLN A 623 25.98 5.03 33.88
CA GLN A 623 26.12 6.40 34.39
C GLN A 623 25.74 6.50 35.87
N ASN A 624 24.59 5.94 36.28
CA ASN A 624 24.14 5.98 37.67
C ASN A 624 25.12 5.24 38.60
N GLN A 625 25.69 4.11 38.17
CA GLN A 625 26.75 3.42 38.92
C GLN A 625 28.02 4.28 39.09
N LEU A 626 28.40 5.05 38.06
CA LEU A 626 29.54 5.96 38.14
C LEU A 626 29.27 7.15 39.08
N VAL A 627 28.05 7.73 39.05
CA VAL A 627 27.63 8.79 39.99
C VAL A 627 27.65 8.28 41.44
N CYS A 628 27.12 7.08 41.71
CA CYS A 628 27.19 6.47 43.04
C CYS A 628 28.63 6.26 43.54
N LYS A 629 29.54 5.80 42.65
CA LYS A 629 30.98 5.62 42.97
C LYS A 629 31.71 6.95 43.16
N MET A 630 31.32 8.00 42.46
CA MET A 630 31.84 9.35 42.64
C MET A 630 31.40 9.92 44.00
N ASN A 631 30.11 9.80 44.33
CA ASN A 631 29.54 10.33 45.56
C ASN A 631 30.12 9.63 46.80
N SER A 632 30.25 8.30 46.80
CA SER A 632 30.86 7.59 47.93
C SER A 632 32.36 7.92 48.11
N LYS A 633 33.09 8.14 47.01
CA LYS A 633 34.48 8.63 47.06
C LYS A 633 34.55 10.06 47.62
N ALA A 634 33.66 10.96 47.19
CA ALA A 634 33.60 12.32 47.70
C ALA A 634 33.27 12.36 49.20
N GLN A 635 32.31 11.56 49.66
CA GLN A 635 31.98 11.39 51.08
C GLN A 635 33.18 10.87 51.89
N HIS A 636 33.90 9.87 51.38
CA HIS A 636 35.11 9.37 52.04
C HIS A 636 36.21 10.44 52.14
N GLN A 637 36.41 11.23 51.08
CA GLN A 637 37.35 12.36 51.10
C GLN A 637 36.91 13.46 52.10
N GLU A 638 35.62 13.76 52.20
CA GLU A 638 35.06 14.70 53.18
C GLU A 638 35.28 14.22 54.63
N VAL A 639 35.11 12.93 54.90
CA VAL A 639 35.42 12.33 56.22
C VAL A 639 36.90 12.48 56.56
N CYS A 640 37.81 12.09 55.66
CA CYS A 640 39.24 12.22 55.92
C CYS A 640 39.71 13.67 56.07
N LEU A 641 39.08 14.63 55.39
CA LEU A 641 39.34 16.06 55.59
C LEU A 641 38.91 16.52 57.00
N LYS A 642 37.75 16.06 57.49
CA LYS A 642 37.28 16.35 58.86
C LYS A 642 38.16 15.69 59.93
N GLU A 643 38.65 14.48 59.69
CA GLU A 643 39.61 13.79 60.57
C GLU A 643 40.93 14.57 60.69
N ILE A 644 41.45 15.08 59.56
CA ILE A 644 42.66 15.92 59.52
C ILE A 644 42.39 17.27 60.20
N GLN A 645 41.26 17.91 59.94
CA GLN A 645 40.87 19.18 60.57
C GLN A 645 40.79 19.07 62.10
N HIS A 646 40.08 18.07 62.62
CA HIS A 646 39.99 17.81 64.06
C HIS A 646 41.37 17.46 64.68
N SER A 647 42.24 16.78 63.92
CA SER A 647 43.60 16.48 64.37
C SER A 647 44.49 17.73 64.44
N LEU A 648 44.32 18.66 63.49
CA LEU A 648 44.99 19.97 63.50
C LEU A 648 44.47 20.83 64.66
N GLU A 649 43.16 20.98 64.80
CA GLU A 649 42.50 21.73 65.87
C GLU A 649 42.91 21.20 67.26
N LYS A 650 43.04 19.88 67.43
CA LYS A 650 43.58 19.28 68.66
C LYS A 650 45.04 19.67 68.91
N SER A 651 45.87 19.72 67.87
CA SER A 651 47.27 20.14 67.96
C SER A 651 47.39 21.65 68.27
N GLU A 652 46.54 22.49 67.70
CA GLU A 652 46.47 23.92 67.99
C GLU A 652 46.03 24.18 69.44
N ASN A 653 45.00 23.49 69.93
CA ASN A 653 44.57 23.56 71.33
C ASN A 653 45.67 23.10 72.31
N GLN A 654 46.46 22.07 71.95
CA GLN A 654 47.63 21.65 72.73
C GLN A 654 48.74 22.72 72.71
N ASN A 655 49.03 23.30 71.54
CA ASN A 655 50.03 24.35 71.39
C ASN A 655 49.64 25.63 72.17
N GLU A 656 48.36 26.02 72.15
CA GLU A 656 47.84 27.15 72.92
C GLU A 656 47.90 26.86 74.43
N SER A 657 47.61 25.63 74.85
CA SER A 657 47.81 25.20 76.25
C SER A 657 49.28 25.33 76.68
N ILE A 658 50.23 24.99 75.79
CA ILE A 658 51.66 25.16 76.03
C ILE A 658 52.06 26.64 76.07
N LYS A 659 51.54 27.49 75.19
CA LYS A 659 51.74 28.96 75.26
C LYS A 659 51.23 29.53 76.58
N ASN A 660 50.03 29.14 77.01
CA ASN A 660 49.44 29.58 78.27
C ASN A 660 50.29 29.13 79.48
N TYR A 661 50.80 27.90 79.47
CA TYR A 661 51.72 27.42 80.50
C TYR A 661 53.08 28.14 80.48
N LEU A 662 53.64 28.42 79.30
CA LEU A 662 54.86 29.24 79.15
C LEU A 662 54.65 30.68 79.63
N GLN A 663 53.49 31.27 79.37
CA GLN A 663 53.14 32.62 79.83
C GLN A 663 52.90 32.64 81.35
N PHE A 664 52.31 31.60 81.92
CA PHE A 664 52.24 31.39 83.37
C PHE A 664 53.65 31.30 83.98
N LEU A 665 54.52 30.41 83.47
CA LEU A 665 55.91 30.28 83.91
C LEU A 665 56.69 31.59 83.80
N LYS A 666 56.55 32.32 82.69
CA LYS A 666 57.20 33.61 82.46
C LYS A 666 56.72 34.66 83.47
N THR A 667 55.41 34.70 83.73
CA THR A 667 54.83 35.61 84.74
C THR A 667 55.31 35.25 86.14
N SER A 668 55.25 33.97 86.53
CA SER A 668 55.74 33.48 87.82
C SER A 668 57.23 33.73 88.02
N TYR A 669 58.05 33.57 86.97
CA TYR A 669 59.49 33.87 87.04
C TYR A 669 59.75 35.35 87.28
N VAL A 670 59.02 36.24 86.57
CA VAL A 670 59.09 37.69 86.81
C VAL A 670 58.65 38.02 88.25
N THR A 671 57.55 37.46 88.75
CA THR A 671 57.07 37.68 90.13
C THR A 671 58.02 37.11 91.22
N MET A 672 58.86 36.13 90.89
CA MET A 672 59.76 35.46 91.84
C MET A 672 61.19 36.04 91.87
N PHE A 673 61.64 36.69 90.79
CA PHE A 673 63.05 37.08 90.58
C PHE A 673 63.25 38.49 89.99
N GLY A 674 62.18 39.26 89.76
CA GLY A 674 62.20 40.65 89.30
C GLY A 674 61.51 41.60 90.28
#